data_AF-Q8A4E1-F1
#
_entry.id   AF-Q8A4E1-F1
#
_cell.length_a   1.000
_cell.length_b   1.000
_cell.length_c   1.000
_cell.angle_alpha   90.00
_cell.angle_beta   90.00
_cell.angle_gamma   90.00
#
_symmetry.space_group_name_H-M   'P 1'
#
loop_
_entity.id
_entity.type
_entity.pdbx_description
1 polymer ?
#
loop_
_entity_poly.entity_id
_entity_poly.type
_entity_poly.pdbx_seq_one_letter_code
_entity_poly.pdbx_strand_id
1 'polypeptide(L)'
;MKRISKYFLCLFAVVLTAGCAEDKLGETEFDPTVYEGDKAYMTVQVTMPSVPGSRSNTVEGGGSNVGVEIGKDYENNVKRMYVVLARSTDNAFIAFGDMSDKMKQSANKQAYIGTSEITKTQLSQFYNDTETPTDKKEVNVFIFCNPTDELVELISKTEYKNTTWYNAICKGDDEELGKIWSKNEGGSFLMSNYSIAKRLLPNTMNDWLLYNEATPFNLSGINNAGSLSQVDNSVGGAVKVERAMARFDFRDGSRSLPENIRPQKGNTYPVVQDIAPDGTPGAYIVNVELGKMALVNMNNSFYYLRRVSDNGLPAQASLCSPEKPWFTAVGGGETHLNGNYVVDVWATEKNQGIETTKLSEYFNYPLFQPDGSIDNTKQDQWNTHLLSTVLGGEEDTDNSWNTGNKYGDYRIWRYVTENTIPGPVDRQVNGITTGIVFKGKMVATEAAAASTDEDTRHLAEVINYTASGLMKDSYKDPIIYMFGGNLYVSWPNVRKAVKAVAYNEETKTWSRSHPLYVAVYGTGGTGEEGDASPQDESSANSKWNTWDRNDKTLEGSYLSDFRQAATDAGITIYQSSEDKDGGWGYYCYYYYWNRHNDNGVEGEMAPMEFAVVRNNVYKLAVTNISRLGHPRISDNDPDNPGPDTPDERGDIYLTVSVDVLPWVVRVNNIDF
;
A
#
# COMPACT_ATOMS: atom_id res chain seq x y z
N MET A 1 -19.88 4.90 -46.11
CA MET A 1 -20.10 6.31 -45.68
C MET A 1 -19.83 6.39 -44.18
N LYS A 2 -18.60 6.74 -43.81
CA LYS A 2 -18.21 7.92 -42.96
C LYS A 2 -19.00 7.97 -41.62
N ARG A 3 -18.48 7.43 -40.51
CA ARG A 3 -17.50 7.99 -39.53
C ARG A 3 -17.90 9.35 -38.91
N ILE A 4 -17.73 9.38 -37.58
CA ILE A 4 -17.70 10.51 -36.62
C ILE A 4 -18.97 10.67 -35.77
N SER A 5 -18.98 9.97 -34.64
CA SER A 5 -19.77 10.30 -33.44
C SER A 5 -18.78 10.35 -32.27
N LYS A 6 -18.21 11.53 -32.06
CA LYS A 6 -17.57 12.05 -30.84
C LYS A 6 -17.71 13.57 -30.93
N TYR A 7 -17.84 14.25 -29.79
CA TYR A 7 -18.20 15.67 -29.60
C TYR A 7 -19.69 15.94 -29.44
N PHE A 8 -20.22 15.61 -28.26
CA PHE A 8 -21.22 16.45 -27.61
C PHE A 8 -20.92 16.48 -26.12
N LEU A 9 -20.30 17.56 -25.67
CA LEU A 9 -20.21 17.95 -24.27
C LEU A 9 -20.76 19.37 -24.21
N CYS A 10 -21.85 19.51 -23.46
CA CYS A 10 -22.80 20.59 -23.55
C CYS A 10 -22.20 21.98 -23.32
N LEU A 11 -22.60 22.88 -24.21
CA LEU A 11 -22.54 24.33 -24.11
C LEU A 11 -23.30 24.78 -22.85
N PHE A 12 -22.62 25.34 -21.85
CA PHE A 12 -23.28 26.18 -20.86
C PHE A 12 -23.52 27.55 -21.51
N ALA A 13 -24.75 27.81 -21.94
CA ALA A 13 -25.17 29.13 -22.36
C ALA A 13 -25.29 30.04 -21.13
N VAL A 14 -24.25 30.82 -20.85
CA VAL A 14 -24.39 32.03 -20.02
C VAL A 14 -25.20 33.02 -20.85
N VAL A 15 -26.39 33.39 -20.36
CA VAL A 15 -27.18 34.49 -20.92
C VAL A 15 -26.39 35.77 -20.71
N LEU A 16 -25.68 36.21 -21.75
CA LEU A 16 -25.06 37.53 -21.83
C LEU A 16 -26.18 38.56 -22.02
N THR A 17 -26.53 39.29 -20.96
CA THR A 17 -27.13 40.61 -21.15
C THR A 17 -26.02 41.53 -21.64
N ALA A 18 -26.07 41.89 -22.92
CA ALA A 18 -25.24 42.93 -23.50
C ALA A 18 -25.49 44.26 -22.79
N GLY A 19 -24.64 44.60 -21.82
CA GLY A 19 -24.48 45.95 -21.32
C GLY A 19 -23.47 46.66 -22.21
N CYS A 20 -23.95 47.46 -23.16
CA CYS A 20 -23.11 48.37 -23.92
C CYS A 20 -22.38 49.32 -22.95
N ALA A 21 -21.05 49.25 -22.92
CA ALA A 21 -20.22 50.36 -22.48
C ALA A 21 -19.63 51.02 -23.74
N GLU A 22 -20.45 51.83 -24.42
CA GLU A 22 -19.91 52.95 -25.20
C GLU A 22 -19.70 54.10 -24.22
N ASP A 23 -18.46 54.40 -23.86
CA ASP A 23 -18.01 55.79 -23.94
C ASP A 23 -16.48 55.95 -23.87
N LYS A 24 -15.99 56.65 -24.90
CA LYS A 24 -14.77 57.47 -24.99
C LYS A 24 -13.41 56.80 -25.20
N LEU A 25 -13.15 56.57 -26.49
CA LEU A 25 -11.84 56.86 -27.09
C LEU A 25 -11.49 58.34 -26.86
N GLY A 26 -10.54 58.59 -25.95
CA GLY A 26 -9.85 59.86 -25.81
C GLY A 26 -8.35 59.59 -25.71
N GLU A 27 -7.59 60.21 -26.59
CA GLU A 27 -6.12 60.23 -26.55
C GLU A 27 -5.64 60.87 -25.24
N THR A 28 -5.29 60.05 -24.28
CA THR A 28 -4.34 60.38 -23.22
C THR A 28 -3.37 59.22 -23.13
N GLU A 29 -2.07 59.49 -23.30
CA GLU A 29 -1.00 58.53 -23.00
C GLU A 29 -1.29 57.91 -21.62
N PHE A 30 -1.59 56.62 -21.64
CA PHE A 30 -1.92 55.86 -20.45
C PHE A 30 -0.62 55.59 -19.69
N ASP A 31 -0.49 56.13 -18.49
CA ASP A 31 0.64 55.91 -17.60
C ASP A 31 0.64 54.44 -17.11
N PRO A 32 1.66 53.62 -17.43
CA PRO A 32 1.70 52.18 -17.15
C PRO A 32 2.12 51.87 -15.71
N THR A 33 1.83 52.75 -14.74
CA THR A 33 2.27 52.57 -13.36
C THR A 33 1.45 51.46 -12.67
N VAL A 34 2.07 50.28 -12.51
CA VAL A 34 1.55 49.23 -11.61
C VAL A 34 1.75 49.71 -10.18
N TYR A 35 0.66 50.05 -9.49
CA TYR A 35 0.72 50.43 -8.08
C TYR A 35 0.82 49.22 -7.17
N GLU A 36 1.53 49.39 -6.05
CA GLU A 36 1.59 48.39 -4.99
C GLU A 36 0.17 48.09 -4.46
N GLY A 37 -0.25 46.83 -4.54
CA GLY A 37 -1.59 46.39 -4.14
C GLY A 37 -2.60 46.20 -5.29
N ASP A 38 -2.25 46.56 -6.52
CA ASP A 38 -3.05 46.24 -7.70
C ASP A 38 -3.24 44.72 -7.85
N LYS A 39 -4.46 44.30 -8.20
CA LYS A 39 -4.84 42.88 -8.28
C LYS A 39 -5.11 42.45 -9.72
N ALA A 40 -4.71 41.22 -10.05
CA ALA A 40 -5.10 40.49 -11.24
C ALA A 40 -6.02 39.35 -10.82
N TYR A 41 -7.20 39.27 -11.46
CA TYR A 41 -8.20 38.27 -11.14
C TYR A 41 -8.16 37.13 -12.16
N MET A 42 -8.10 35.90 -11.69
CA MET A 42 -8.11 34.71 -12.53
C MET A 42 -9.06 33.65 -12.00
N THR A 43 -9.66 32.90 -12.91
CA THR A 43 -10.47 31.74 -12.61
C THR A 43 -9.89 30.49 -13.24
N VAL A 44 -10.03 29.36 -12.55
CA VAL A 44 -9.60 28.05 -13.04
C VAL A 44 -10.70 27.04 -12.78
N GLN A 45 -10.92 26.16 -13.76
CA GLN A 45 -11.72 24.98 -13.57
C GLN A 45 -10.81 23.81 -13.21
N VAL A 46 -11.18 23.07 -12.18
CA VAL A 46 -10.48 21.88 -11.69
C VAL A 46 -11.40 20.69 -11.83
N THR A 47 -10.91 19.59 -12.38
CA THR A 47 -11.67 18.33 -12.50
C THR A 47 -11.11 17.30 -11.53
N MET A 48 -12.03 16.73 -10.76
CA MET A 48 -11.74 15.66 -9.82
C MET A 48 -11.33 14.37 -10.54
N PRO A 49 -10.67 13.42 -9.86
CA PRO A 49 -10.25 12.16 -10.47
C PRO A 49 -11.39 11.47 -11.24
N SER A 50 -11.17 11.20 -12.53
CA SER A 50 -12.13 10.56 -13.43
C SER A 50 -11.38 9.78 -14.52
N VAL A 51 -12.02 8.78 -15.15
CA VAL A 51 -11.38 7.97 -16.20
C VAL A 51 -11.51 8.62 -17.57
N PRO A 52 -10.41 8.89 -18.29
CA PRO A 52 -10.43 9.11 -19.72
C PRO A 52 -10.06 7.79 -20.44
N GLY A 53 -11.04 6.94 -20.75
CA GLY A 53 -10.87 5.77 -21.64
C GLY A 53 -10.12 4.56 -21.04
N SER A 54 -10.73 3.38 -21.20
CA SER A 54 -10.25 2.04 -20.77
C SER A 54 -8.75 1.79 -21.03
N ARG A 55 -7.98 1.03 -20.24
CA ARG A 55 -8.24 -0.36 -19.80
C ARG A 55 -7.38 -0.74 -18.58
N SER A 56 -7.99 -1.52 -17.69
CA SER A 56 -7.36 -2.49 -16.79
C SER A 56 -7.11 -3.81 -17.53
N ASN A 57 -6.16 -4.63 -17.04
CA ASN A 57 -5.99 -6.10 -17.18
C ASN A 57 -4.84 -6.48 -16.18
N THR A 58 -4.80 -7.64 -15.50
CA THR A 58 -4.79 -9.02 -16.04
C THR A 58 -5.69 -10.01 -15.29
N VAL A 59 -6.10 -11.07 -16.00
CA VAL A 59 -6.68 -12.35 -15.52
C VAL A 59 -5.73 -13.45 -16.01
N GLU A 60 -5.64 -14.69 -15.54
CA GLU A 60 -6.35 -15.51 -14.54
C GLU A 60 -5.27 -16.03 -13.57
N GLY A 61 -5.48 -15.91 -12.24
CA GLY A 61 -4.47 -16.19 -11.19
C GLY A 61 -4.24 -15.05 -10.19
N GLY A 62 -4.60 -13.81 -10.54
CA GLY A 62 -4.58 -12.62 -9.68
C GLY A 62 -5.05 -11.40 -10.48
N GLY A 63 -6.32 -10.98 -10.33
CA GLY A 63 -7.05 -10.00 -11.18
C GLY A 63 -6.36 -8.62 -11.37
N SER A 64 -6.69 -7.78 -12.36
CA SER A 64 -7.99 -7.10 -12.56
C SER A 64 -8.25 -6.61 -14.01
N ASN A 65 -9.49 -6.74 -14.51
CA ASN A 65 -10.11 -5.82 -15.51
C ASN A 65 -11.37 -5.09 -14.98
N VAL A 66 -11.44 -4.92 -13.65
CA VAL A 66 -12.71 -4.96 -12.89
C VAL A 66 -13.50 -3.64 -12.91
N GLY A 67 -12.87 -2.50 -13.21
CA GLY A 67 -13.55 -1.22 -13.35
C GLY A 67 -12.82 -0.10 -12.62
N VAL A 68 -13.58 0.78 -11.97
CA VAL A 68 -13.06 1.87 -11.14
C VAL A 68 -13.78 1.96 -9.82
N GLU A 69 -13.09 2.50 -8.83
CA GLU A 69 -13.62 2.68 -7.48
C GLU A 69 -14.17 4.09 -7.29
N ILE A 70 -15.47 4.22 -7.02
CA ILE A 70 -16.11 5.51 -6.77
C ILE A 70 -15.87 5.88 -5.31
N GLY A 71 -15.13 6.95 -5.09
CA GLY A 71 -14.89 7.46 -3.76
C GLY A 71 -16.16 7.99 -3.07
N LYS A 72 -16.20 7.87 -1.74
CA LYS A 72 -17.22 8.46 -0.87
C LYS A 72 -17.26 9.96 -1.02
N ASP A 73 -18.41 10.56 -0.73
CA ASP A 73 -18.60 12.01 -0.84
C ASP A 73 -17.54 12.81 -0.06
N TYR A 74 -17.14 12.33 1.12
CA TYR A 74 -16.12 13.01 1.93
C TYR A 74 -14.70 12.87 1.36
N GLU A 75 -14.42 11.84 0.57
CA GLU A 75 -13.13 11.63 -0.12
C GLU A 75 -12.96 12.59 -1.32
N ASN A 76 -14.04 13.26 -1.72
CA ASN A 76 -14.13 14.13 -2.90
C ASN A 76 -14.26 15.61 -2.53
N ASN A 77 -14.45 15.92 -1.25
CA ASN A 77 -14.75 17.27 -0.83
C ASN A 77 -13.50 18.16 -0.85
N VAL A 78 -13.60 19.32 -1.48
CA VAL A 78 -12.59 20.37 -1.47
C VAL A 78 -13.07 21.51 -0.58
N LYS A 79 -12.35 21.74 0.53
CA LYS A 79 -12.57 22.86 1.46
C LYS A 79 -11.66 24.03 1.16
N ARG A 80 -10.43 23.75 0.73
CA ARG A 80 -9.41 24.75 0.41
C ARG A 80 -8.85 24.48 -0.97
N MET A 81 -8.59 25.53 -1.74
CA MET A 81 -8.00 25.39 -3.07
C MET A 81 -7.05 26.54 -3.34
N TYR A 82 -5.88 26.21 -3.86
CA TYR A 82 -4.84 27.18 -4.15
C TYR A 82 -4.28 26.96 -5.55
N VAL A 83 -3.88 28.06 -6.19
CA VAL A 83 -3.22 28.05 -7.50
C VAL A 83 -1.78 28.54 -7.37
N VAL A 84 -0.87 27.91 -8.09
CA VAL A 84 0.49 28.39 -8.33
C VAL A 84 0.70 28.54 -9.83
N LEU A 85 1.21 29.70 -10.22
CA LEU A 85 1.73 29.94 -11.57
C LEU A 85 3.23 29.75 -11.55
N ALA A 86 3.75 29.03 -12.53
CA ALA A 86 5.17 28.80 -12.71
C ALA A 86 5.57 28.95 -14.17
N ARG A 87 6.84 29.30 -14.43
CA ARG A 87 7.37 29.39 -15.80
C ARG A 87 7.26 28.03 -16.50
N SER A 88 6.79 28.04 -17.74
CA SER A 88 6.61 26.80 -18.52
C SER A 88 7.91 26.07 -18.87
N THR A 89 9.04 26.77 -18.83
CA THR A 89 10.36 26.27 -19.24
C THR A 89 11.07 25.46 -18.16
N ASP A 90 10.90 25.83 -16.89
CA ASP A 90 11.69 25.29 -15.78
C ASP A 90 10.91 25.17 -14.46
N ASN A 91 9.59 25.41 -14.49
CA ASN A 91 8.72 25.45 -13.32
C ASN A 91 9.16 26.46 -12.26
N ALA A 92 9.92 27.51 -12.61
CA ALA A 92 10.28 28.52 -11.65
C ALA A 92 9.02 29.27 -11.17
N PHE A 93 8.92 29.53 -9.86
CA PHE A 93 7.77 30.18 -9.26
C PHE A 93 7.51 31.57 -9.86
N ILE A 94 6.25 31.87 -10.16
CA ILE A 94 5.77 33.19 -10.60
C ILE A 94 4.92 33.82 -9.50
N ALA A 95 3.82 33.15 -9.15
CA ALA A 95 2.85 33.70 -8.22
C ALA A 95 1.97 32.59 -7.63
N PHE A 96 1.24 32.95 -6.56
CA PHE A 96 0.32 32.07 -5.85
C PHE A 96 -0.96 32.81 -5.49
N GLY A 97 -2.07 32.09 -5.40
CA GLY A 97 -3.35 32.65 -5.01
C GLY A 97 -4.22 31.66 -4.25
N ASP A 98 -4.95 32.17 -3.25
CA ASP A 98 -5.98 31.45 -2.51
C ASP A 98 -7.33 31.55 -3.26
N MET A 99 -8.01 30.42 -3.44
CA MET A 99 -9.32 30.32 -4.08
C MET A 99 -10.41 29.85 -3.11
N SER A 100 -10.07 29.59 -1.85
CA SER A 100 -10.92 28.87 -0.89
C SER A 100 -12.27 29.56 -0.67
N ASP A 101 -12.29 30.89 -0.52
CA ASP A 101 -13.52 31.66 -0.28
C ASP A 101 -14.37 31.90 -1.55
N LYS A 102 -13.79 31.67 -2.74
CA LYS A 102 -14.41 31.98 -4.03
C LYS A 102 -14.50 30.76 -4.94
N MET A 103 -14.66 29.60 -4.31
CA MET A 103 -14.81 28.33 -4.99
C MET A 103 -16.27 27.91 -5.08
N LYS A 104 -16.65 27.31 -6.21
CA LYS A 104 -17.98 26.72 -6.44
C LYS A 104 -17.83 25.31 -6.99
N GLN A 105 -18.54 24.36 -6.39
CA GLN A 105 -18.63 23.01 -6.92
C GLN A 105 -19.62 22.97 -8.09
N SER A 106 -19.32 22.17 -9.12
CA SER A 106 -20.25 21.90 -10.21
C SER A 106 -21.45 21.09 -9.72
N ALA A 107 -22.60 21.24 -10.38
CA ALA A 107 -23.84 20.52 -10.00
C ALA A 107 -23.68 18.99 -10.02
N ASN A 108 -22.84 18.46 -10.91
CA ASN A 108 -22.55 17.03 -11.00
C ASN A 108 -21.43 16.56 -10.04
N LYS A 109 -20.91 17.44 -9.16
CA LYS A 109 -19.83 17.19 -8.19
C LYS A 109 -18.48 16.75 -8.78
N GLN A 110 -18.27 16.90 -10.09
CA GLN A 110 -17.04 16.45 -10.77
C GLN A 110 -15.97 17.51 -10.94
N ALA A 111 -16.33 18.77 -10.70
CA ALA A 111 -15.44 19.88 -10.90
C ALA A 111 -15.65 20.96 -9.85
N TYR A 112 -14.62 21.77 -9.68
CA TYR A 112 -14.66 23.01 -8.93
C TYR A 112 -14.23 24.15 -9.85
N ILE A 113 -14.83 25.31 -9.68
CA ILE A 113 -14.37 26.56 -10.28
C ILE A 113 -13.93 27.44 -9.13
N GLY A 114 -12.67 27.88 -9.14
CA GLY A 114 -12.14 28.83 -8.18
C GLY A 114 -11.78 30.14 -8.85
N THR A 115 -11.93 31.23 -8.12
CA THR A 115 -11.42 32.54 -8.53
C THR A 115 -10.42 33.02 -7.49
N SER A 116 -9.25 33.48 -7.94
CA SER A 116 -8.23 34.06 -7.06
C SER A 116 -7.83 35.45 -7.53
N GLU A 117 -7.32 36.22 -6.57
CA GLU A 117 -6.60 37.46 -6.81
C GLU A 117 -5.10 37.21 -6.61
N ILE A 118 -4.30 37.63 -7.59
CA ILE A 118 -2.85 37.62 -7.51
C ILE A 118 -2.36 39.06 -7.62
N THR A 119 -1.30 39.41 -6.89
CA THR A 119 -0.77 40.78 -6.97
C THR A 119 -0.17 41.04 -8.36
N LYS A 120 -0.48 42.21 -8.94
CA LYS A 120 0.13 42.64 -10.19
C LYS A 120 1.64 42.81 -10.07
N THR A 121 2.17 43.04 -8.87
CA THR A 121 3.61 43.08 -8.58
C THR A 121 4.30 41.73 -8.85
N GLN A 122 3.71 40.61 -8.42
CA GLN A 122 4.26 39.28 -8.71
C GLN A 122 4.23 38.95 -10.20
N LEU A 123 3.15 39.33 -10.89
CA LEU A 123 3.05 39.13 -12.33
C LEU A 123 4.01 40.04 -13.12
N SER A 124 4.19 41.30 -12.71
CA SER A 124 5.04 42.25 -13.43
C SER A 124 6.50 41.79 -13.47
N GLN A 125 6.98 41.12 -12.42
CA GLN A 125 8.31 40.48 -12.43
C GLN A 125 8.44 39.46 -13.57
N PHE A 126 7.42 38.64 -13.81
CA PHE A 126 7.39 37.70 -14.94
C PHE A 126 7.29 38.38 -16.30
N TYR A 127 6.49 39.46 -16.43
CA TYR A 127 6.37 40.18 -17.70
C TYR A 127 7.64 40.95 -18.09
N ASN A 128 8.37 41.45 -17.10
CA ASN A 128 9.59 42.23 -17.27
C ASN A 128 10.87 41.39 -17.30
N ASP A 129 10.78 40.08 -17.05
CA ASP A 129 11.92 39.18 -17.05
C ASP A 129 12.45 38.94 -18.47
N THR A 130 13.64 39.45 -18.75
CA THR A 130 14.32 39.30 -20.05
C THR A 130 14.73 37.85 -20.35
N GLU A 131 14.81 36.98 -19.33
CA GLU A 131 15.07 35.55 -19.51
C GLU A 131 13.82 34.78 -19.96
N THR A 132 12.63 35.37 -19.78
CA THR A 132 11.38 34.78 -20.26
C THR A 132 11.21 35.17 -21.73
N PRO A 133 11.16 34.20 -22.67
CA PRO A 133 11.01 34.51 -24.09
C PRO A 133 9.76 35.36 -24.36
N THR A 134 9.92 36.41 -25.16
CA THR A 134 8.86 37.42 -25.41
C THR A 134 7.61 36.81 -26.05
N ASP A 135 7.77 35.68 -26.73
CA ASP A 135 6.75 34.88 -27.41
C ASP A 135 6.14 33.75 -26.54
N LYS A 136 6.61 33.58 -25.29
CA LYS A 136 6.17 32.50 -24.39
C LYS A 136 5.60 33.01 -23.08
N LYS A 137 4.48 33.72 -23.13
CA LYS A 137 3.59 33.93 -21.97
C LYS A 137 2.85 32.65 -21.55
N GLU A 138 3.44 31.49 -21.85
CA GLU A 138 3.01 30.17 -21.42
C GLU A 138 3.51 29.94 -19.98
N VAL A 139 2.61 29.54 -19.11
CA VAL A 139 2.87 29.17 -17.73
C VAL A 139 2.40 27.75 -17.46
N ASN A 140 3.01 27.10 -16.48
CA ASN A 140 2.49 25.89 -15.87
C ASN A 140 1.62 26.29 -14.68
N VAL A 141 0.38 25.80 -14.66
CA VAL A 141 -0.58 26.02 -13.58
C VAL A 141 -0.62 24.78 -12.69
N PHE A 142 -0.32 25.00 -11.41
CA PHE A 142 -0.44 23.97 -10.38
C PHE A 142 -1.61 24.30 -9.45
N ILE A 143 -2.35 23.29 -9.06
CA ILE A 143 -3.52 23.35 -8.18
C ILE A 143 -3.26 22.41 -7.01
N PHE A 144 -3.52 22.91 -5.81
CA PHE A 144 -3.54 22.12 -4.59
C PHE A 144 -4.92 22.23 -3.96
N CYS A 145 -5.61 21.10 -3.83
CA CYS A 145 -6.88 20.99 -3.10
C CYS A 145 -6.58 20.43 -1.71
N ASN A 146 -7.13 21.06 -0.69
CA ASN A 146 -6.90 20.74 0.71
C ASN A 146 -5.41 20.58 1.07
N PRO A 147 -4.53 21.54 0.69
CA PRO A 147 -3.13 21.47 1.08
C PRO A 147 -2.94 21.49 2.59
N THR A 148 -1.81 20.97 3.05
CA THR A 148 -1.32 21.17 4.42
C THR A 148 -0.99 22.65 4.64
N ASP A 149 -1.04 23.08 5.90
CA ASP A 149 -0.62 24.43 6.25
C ASP A 149 0.86 24.66 5.98
N GLU A 150 1.69 23.63 6.16
CA GLU A 150 3.12 23.64 5.82
C GLU A 150 3.36 23.95 4.34
N LEU A 151 2.59 23.34 3.44
CA LEU A 151 2.72 23.61 2.00
C LEU A 151 2.27 25.03 1.67
N VAL A 152 1.17 25.50 2.25
CA VAL A 152 0.68 26.86 2.04
C VAL A 152 1.70 27.89 2.54
N GLU A 153 2.27 27.67 3.72
CA GLU A 153 3.31 28.54 4.27
C GLU A 153 4.56 28.57 3.38
N LEU A 154 5.05 27.40 2.93
CA LEU A 154 6.18 27.30 2.00
C LEU A 154 5.93 28.08 0.72
N ILE A 155 4.79 27.88 0.08
CA ILE A 155 4.46 28.55 -1.19
C ILE A 155 4.30 30.05 -0.99
N SER A 156 3.63 30.48 0.09
CA SER A 156 3.41 31.91 0.38
C SER A 156 4.72 32.71 0.58
N LYS A 157 5.79 32.04 1.01
CA LYS A 157 7.13 32.62 1.20
C LYS A 157 8.05 32.41 0.00
N THR A 158 7.61 31.69 -1.03
CA THR A 158 8.43 31.39 -2.20
C THR A 158 8.60 32.65 -3.06
N GLU A 159 9.84 32.98 -3.38
CA GLU A 159 10.18 34.14 -4.21
C GLU A 159 10.13 33.81 -5.71
N TYR A 160 9.95 34.86 -6.52
CA TYR A 160 10.01 34.78 -7.97
C TYR A 160 11.31 34.11 -8.45
N LYS A 161 11.22 33.29 -9.51
CA LYS A 161 12.31 32.45 -10.06
C LYS A 161 12.81 31.30 -9.18
N ASN A 162 12.22 31.04 -8.01
CA ASN A 162 12.59 29.83 -7.27
C ASN A 162 12.27 28.57 -8.09
N THR A 163 13.24 27.68 -8.29
CA THR A 163 13.11 26.43 -9.07
C THR A 163 13.09 25.17 -8.21
N THR A 164 12.89 25.30 -6.90
CA THR A 164 12.92 24.18 -5.95
C THR A 164 11.63 23.99 -5.18
N TRP A 165 10.68 24.94 -5.23
CA TRP A 165 9.41 24.88 -4.52
C TRP A 165 8.59 23.61 -4.84
N TYR A 166 8.65 23.14 -6.09
CA TYR A 166 7.95 21.93 -6.53
C TYR A 166 8.58 20.64 -5.96
N ASN A 167 9.75 20.73 -5.29
CA ASN A 167 10.40 19.65 -4.55
C ASN A 167 9.90 19.50 -3.11
N ALA A 168 8.90 20.29 -2.70
CA ALA A 168 8.27 20.15 -1.40
C ALA A 168 7.75 18.71 -1.17
N ILE A 169 8.00 18.21 0.05
CA ILE A 169 7.54 16.92 0.53
C ILE A 169 6.55 17.12 1.68
N CYS A 170 5.58 16.23 1.79
CA CYS A 170 4.83 16.02 3.02
C CYS A 170 5.56 14.93 3.79
N LYS A 171 5.84 15.16 5.07
CA LYS A 171 6.52 14.21 5.96
C LYS A 171 5.88 14.25 7.34
N GLY A 172 5.64 13.08 7.94
CA GLY A 172 5.08 12.99 9.28
C GLY A 172 4.91 11.56 9.77
N ASP A 173 4.56 11.41 11.03
CA ASP A 173 4.05 10.14 11.55
C ASP A 173 2.60 9.88 11.05
N ASP A 174 2.01 8.75 11.43
CA ASP A 174 0.64 8.41 11.01
C ASP A 174 -0.41 9.41 11.49
N GLU A 175 -0.21 10.08 12.63
CA GLU A 175 -1.15 11.08 13.14
C GLU A 175 -1.09 12.36 12.28
N GLU A 176 0.11 12.85 11.99
CA GLU A 176 0.33 14.02 11.13
C GLU A 176 -0.13 13.76 9.69
N LEU A 177 0.23 12.61 9.12
CA LEU A 177 -0.27 12.20 7.81
C LEU A 177 -1.78 11.92 7.82
N GLY A 178 -2.35 11.52 8.95
CA GLY A 178 -3.79 11.37 9.13
C GLY A 178 -4.61 12.61 8.76
N LYS A 179 -4.00 13.79 8.89
CA LYS A 179 -4.64 15.09 8.61
C LYS A 179 -4.88 15.32 7.11
N ILE A 180 -4.12 14.67 6.22
CA ILE A 180 -4.27 14.86 4.76
C ILE A 180 -5.38 14.01 4.12
N TRP A 181 -6.01 13.11 4.87
CA TRP A 181 -7.16 12.30 4.47
C TRP A 181 -8.27 12.33 5.53
N SER A 182 -8.51 13.49 6.11
CA SER A 182 -9.49 13.65 7.18
C SER A 182 -10.91 13.38 6.68
N LYS A 183 -11.68 12.57 7.42
CA LYS A 183 -13.13 12.39 7.21
C LYS A 183 -13.97 13.49 7.89
N ASN A 184 -13.35 14.35 8.69
CA ASN A 184 -14.06 15.30 9.54
C ASN A 184 -14.71 16.45 8.74
N GLU A 185 -15.86 16.90 9.22
CA GLU A 185 -16.65 18.01 8.65
C GLU A 185 -16.87 17.86 7.12
N GLY A 186 -17.30 16.67 6.70
CA GLY A 186 -17.56 16.39 5.29
C GLY A 186 -16.32 16.08 4.46
N GLY A 187 -15.15 15.94 5.09
CA GLY A 187 -13.92 15.43 4.48
C GLY A 187 -12.98 16.48 3.90
N SER A 188 -11.68 16.18 3.93
CA SER A 188 -10.60 17.03 3.44
C SER A 188 -9.42 16.17 2.99
N PHE A 189 -9.40 15.83 1.71
CA PHE A 189 -8.38 14.97 1.10
C PHE A 189 -7.44 15.80 0.25
N LEU A 190 -6.14 15.72 0.53
CA LEU A 190 -5.10 16.39 -0.23
C LEU A 190 -5.07 15.89 -1.67
N MET A 191 -5.17 16.82 -2.62
CA MET A 191 -5.02 16.53 -4.05
C MET A 191 -4.11 17.55 -4.72
N SER A 192 -3.43 17.12 -5.76
CA SER A 192 -2.57 17.97 -6.59
C SER A 192 -2.64 17.56 -8.06
N ASN A 193 -1.97 18.30 -8.94
CA ASN A 193 -2.01 18.01 -10.38
C ASN A 193 -1.69 16.55 -10.73
N TYR A 194 -2.61 15.92 -11.47
CA TYR A 194 -2.36 14.67 -12.17
C TYR A 194 -1.38 14.87 -13.36
N SER A 195 -1.55 16.01 -14.05
CA SER A 195 -0.75 16.41 -15.21
C SER A 195 -0.40 17.90 -15.17
N ILE A 196 0.79 18.28 -15.69
CA ILE A 196 1.14 19.70 -15.87
C ILE A 196 0.10 20.40 -16.74
N ALA A 197 -0.49 21.48 -16.24
CA ALA A 197 -1.47 22.28 -16.98
C ALA A 197 -0.80 23.52 -17.60
N LYS A 198 -0.39 23.42 -18.85
CA LYS A 198 0.17 24.54 -19.63
C LYS A 198 -0.92 25.52 -20.05
N ARG A 199 -0.75 26.81 -19.79
CA ARG A 199 -1.73 27.88 -20.08
C ARG A 199 -1.04 29.11 -20.62
N LEU A 200 -1.75 29.87 -21.45
CA LEU A 200 -1.34 31.19 -21.91
C LEU A 200 -1.93 32.26 -20.99
N LEU A 201 -1.12 33.25 -20.63
CA LEU A 201 -1.55 34.49 -19.98
C LEU A 201 -1.77 35.60 -21.03
N PRO A 202 -2.38 36.75 -20.66
CA PRO A 202 -2.45 37.92 -21.52
C PRO A 202 -1.06 38.35 -22.06
N ASN A 203 -1.01 38.97 -23.23
CA ASN A 203 0.26 39.26 -23.91
C ASN A 203 1.12 40.27 -23.15
N THR A 204 0.48 41.29 -22.57
CA THR A 204 1.14 42.37 -21.84
C THR A 204 0.54 42.55 -20.45
N MET A 205 1.25 43.30 -19.59
CA MET A 205 0.74 43.68 -18.28
C MET A 205 -0.53 44.56 -18.38
N ASN A 206 -0.65 45.38 -19.43
CA ASN A 206 -1.81 46.25 -19.64
C ASN A 206 -3.07 45.48 -20.04
N ASP A 207 -2.92 44.34 -20.72
CA ASP A 207 -4.07 43.50 -21.10
C ASP A 207 -4.82 42.94 -19.88
N TRP A 208 -4.19 42.93 -18.71
CA TRP A 208 -4.84 42.57 -17.45
C TRP A 208 -5.93 43.56 -17.02
N LEU A 209 -5.94 44.79 -17.53
CA LEU A 209 -6.98 45.80 -17.25
C LEU A 209 -8.35 45.40 -17.82
N LEU A 210 -8.38 44.44 -18.75
CA LEU A 210 -9.63 43.90 -19.30
C LEU A 210 -10.36 42.97 -18.32
N TYR A 211 -9.68 42.55 -17.24
CA TYR A 211 -10.20 41.57 -16.30
C TYR A 211 -10.36 42.17 -14.91
N ASN A 212 -11.43 41.79 -14.23
CA ASN A 212 -11.75 42.18 -12.86
C ASN A 212 -12.42 41.01 -12.14
N GLU A 213 -12.83 41.20 -10.90
CA GLU A 213 -13.46 40.14 -10.11
C GLU A 213 -14.74 39.56 -10.75
N ALA A 214 -15.56 40.39 -11.39
CA ALA A 214 -16.79 39.94 -12.05
C ALA A 214 -16.51 39.24 -13.38
N THR A 215 -15.36 39.53 -14.01
CA THR A 215 -14.93 39.00 -15.30
C THR A 215 -13.45 38.58 -15.23
N PRO A 216 -13.12 37.54 -14.43
CA PRO A 216 -11.74 37.14 -14.19
C PRO A 216 -11.15 36.46 -15.44
N PHE A 217 -9.83 36.52 -15.60
CA PHE A 217 -9.12 35.82 -16.67
C PHE A 217 -9.28 34.30 -16.51
N ASN A 218 -9.78 33.62 -17.54
CA ASN A 218 -10.09 32.21 -17.50
C ASN A 218 -8.88 31.35 -17.92
N LEU A 219 -8.28 30.65 -16.95
CA LEU A 219 -7.18 29.70 -17.15
C LEU A 219 -7.65 28.34 -17.72
N SER A 220 -8.94 28.15 -17.98
CA SER A 220 -9.48 26.87 -18.50
C SER A 220 -10.38 27.05 -19.73
N GLY A 221 -10.51 28.27 -20.24
CA GLY A 221 -11.45 28.61 -21.31
C GLY A 221 -10.93 29.69 -22.25
N ILE A 222 -11.82 30.18 -23.10
CA ILE A 222 -11.51 31.26 -24.05
C ILE A 222 -11.70 32.60 -23.37
N ASN A 223 -10.74 33.50 -23.54
CA ASN A 223 -10.81 34.91 -23.12
C ASN A 223 -10.91 35.79 -24.37
N ASN A 224 -11.75 36.83 -24.33
CA ASN A 224 -11.93 37.82 -25.39
C ASN A 224 -12.11 37.20 -26.81
N ALA A 225 -12.99 36.21 -26.93
CA ALA A 225 -13.24 35.51 -28.18
C ALA A 225 -13.53 36.48 -29.35
N GLY A 226 -12.81 36.33 -30.46
CA GLY A 226 -12.97 37.16 -31.66
C GLY A 226 -12.25 38.51 -31.64
N SER A 227 -11.43 38.82 -30.62
CA SER A 227 -10.64 40.05 -30.55
C SER A 227 -9.14 39.83 -30.80
N LEU A 228 -8.37 40.91 -30.95
CA LEU A 228 -6.90 40.87 -31.01
C LEU A 228 -6.24 40.47 -29.68
N SER A 229 -6.98 40.54 -28.57
CA SER A 229 -6.54 40.14 -27.23
C SER A 229 -7.06 38.76 -26.83
N GLN A 230 -7.52 37.95 -27.80
CA GLN A 230 -8.00 36.60 -27.55
C GLN A 230 -6.88 35.70 -27.00
N VAL A 231 -7.19 35.00 -25.91
CA VAL A 231 -6.34 33.94 -25.35
C VAL A 231 -7.18 32.68 -25.15
N ASP A 232 -6.86 31.61 -25.87
CA ASP A 232 -7.61 30.36 -25.85
C ASP A 232 -6.91 29.31 -24.99
N ASN A 233 -7.42 29.09 -23.78
CA ASN A 233 -7.02 28.01 -22.88
C ASN A 233 -8.01 26.82 -22.90
N SER A 234 -9.02 26.82 -23.79
CA SER A 234 -10.07 25.80 -23.82
C SER A 234 -9.58 24.42 -24.28
N VAL A 235 -8.55 24.38 -25.14
CA VAL A 235 -7.90 23.12 -25.55
C VAL A 235 -7.24 22.42 -24.36
N GLY A 236 -6.63 23.18 -23.46
CA GLY A 236 -6.05 22.67 -22.21
C GLY A 236 -7.09 22.31 -21.16
N GLY A 237 -8.29 22.91 -21.25
CA GLY A 237 -9.47 22.60 -20.45
C GLY A 237 -9.28 22.80 -18.93
N ALA A 238 -10.06 22.04 -18.16
CA ALA A 238 -9.93 22.00 -16.71
C ALA A 238 -8.60 21.35 -16.27
N VAL A 239 -8.03 21.85 -15.18
CA VAL A 239 -6.85 21.25 -14.54
C VAL A 239 -7.27 19.96 -13.86
N LYS A 240 -6.58 18.86 -14.16
CA LYS A 240 -6.85 17.55 -13.56
C LYS A 240 -6.04 17.37 -12.29
N VAL A 241 -6.69 16.93 -11.22
CA VAL A 241 -6.06 16.61 -9.94
C VAL A 241 -6.20 15.13 -9.58
N GLU A 242 -5.35 14.66 -8.69
CA GLU A 242 -5.36 13.33 -8.10
C GLU A 242 -5.09 13.38 -6.60
N ARG A 243 -5.63 12.42 -5.86
CA ARG A 243 -5.36 12.28 -4.43
C ARG A 243 -3.90 11.91 -4.18
N ALA A 244 -3.34 12.42 -3.08
CA ALA A 244 -1.95 12.17 -2.71
C ALA A 244 -1.71 10.84 -1.96
N MET A 245 -2.78 10.10 -1.65
CA MET A 245 -2.78 8.85 -0.88
C MET A 245 -3.49 7.74 -1.65
N ALA A 246 -3.29 6.50 -1.20
CA ALA A 246 -4.06 5.34 -1.62
C ALA A 246 -5.02 4.87 -0.50
N ARG A 247 -5.93 3.96 -0.84
CA ARG A 247 -6.89 3.36 0.10
C ARG A 247 -6.77 1.85 0.09
N PHE A 248 -6.77 1.23 1.27
CA PHE A 248 -6.81 -0.21 1.43
C PHE A 248 -8.18 -0.60 1.97
N ASP A 249 -8.83 -1.53 1.26
CA ASP A 249 -10.10 -2.11 1.66
C ASP A 249 -9.90 -3.60 1.91
N PHE A 250 -10.64 -4.14 2.87
CA PHE A 250 -10.52 -5.54 3.26
C PHE A 250 -11.89 -6.23 3.33
N ARG A 251 -11.93 -7.50 2.95
CA ARG A 251 -13.07 -8.39 3.21
C ARG A 251 -12.60 -9.75 3.73
N ASP A 252 -13.51 -10.47 4.36
CA ASP A 252 -13.31 -11.89 4.63
C ASP A 252 -13.31 -12.68 3.31
N GLY A 253 -12.17 -13.27 2.97
CA GLY A 253 -12.01 -14.11 1.79
C GLY A 253 -12.15 -15.61 2.05
N SER A 254 -12.30 -16.06 3.30
CA SER A 254 -12.45 -17.48 3.66
C SER A 254 -13.67 -18.15 3.01
N ARG A 255 -14.65 -17.35 2.56
CA ARG A 255 -15.83 -17.86 1.84
C ARG A 255 -15.51 -18.35 0.43
N SER A 256 -14.32 -18.01 -0.10
CA SER A 256 -13.81 -18.46 -1.41
C SER A 256 -13.31 -19.91 -1.37
N LEU A 257 -13.12 -20.48 -0.18
CA LEU A 257 -12.74 -21.89 -0.01
C LEU A 257 -13.83 -22.84 -0.53
N PRO A 258 -13.46 -24.01 -1.07
CA PRO A 258 -14.41 -25.06 -1.43
C PRO A 258 -15.32 -25.44 -0.26
N GLU A 259 -16.62 -25.59 -0.54
CA GLU A 259 -17.65 -25.79 0.49
C GLU A 259 -17.40 -27.00 1.39
N ASN A 260 -16.77 -28.05 0.87
CA ASN A 260 -16.46 -29.29 1.60
C ASN A 260 -15.34 -29.15 2.64
N ILE A 261 -14.51 -28.10 2.57
CA ILE A 261 -13.43 -27.85 3.54
C ILE A 261 -13.59 -26.54 4.30
N ARG A 262 -14.56 -25.70 3.92
CA ARG A 262 -14.77 -24.35 4.45
C ARG A 262 -15.29 -24.39 5.89
N PRO A 263 -14.55 -23.84 6.88
CA PRO A 263 -15.05 -23.69 8.24
C PRO A 263 -16.25 -22.73 8.32
N GLN A 264 -17.18 -22.98 9.24
CA GLN A 264 -18.37 -22.13 9.42
C GLN A 264 -18.03 -20.71 9.87
N LYS A 265 -17.06 -20.58 10.78
CA LYS A 265 -16.59 -19.29 11.28
C LYS A 265 -15.85 -18.54 10.17
N GLY A 266 -16.13 -17.24 10.03
CA GLY A 266 -15.42 -16.34 9.11
C GLY A 266 -13.93 -16.23 9.45
N ASN A 267 -13.13 -15.78 8.48
CA ASN A 267 -11.67 -15.65 8.57
C ASN A 267 -10.94 -16.90 9.11
N THR A 268 -11.51 -18.08 8.92
CA THR A 268 -10.96 -19.35 9.42
C THR A 268 -10.65 -20.27 8.25
N TYR A 269 -9.42 -20.79 8.22
CA TYR A 269 -8.86 -21.56 7.11
C TYR A 269 -8.38 -22.94 7.61
N PRO A 270 -8.65 -24.03 6.90
CA PRO A 270 -8.10 -25.35 7.23
C PRO A 270 -6.64 -25.43 6.76
N VAL A 271 -5.72 -25.79 7.67
CA VAL A 271 -4.28 -25.63 7.40
C VAL A 271 -3.50 -26.93 7.54
N VAL A 272 -3.63 -27.64 8.67
CA VAL A 272 -2.84 -28.86 8.92
C VAL A 272 -3.73 -30.07 8.74
N GLN A 273 -3.28 -31.03 7.94
CA GLN A 273 -3.89 -32.36 7.80
C GLN A 273 -3.12 -33.37 8.62
N ASP A 274 -3.83 -34.34 9.16
CA ASP A 274 -3.22 -35.58 9.63
C ASP A 274 -2.65 -36.33 8.41
N ILE A 275 -1.37 -36.71 8.44
CA ILE A 275 -0.72 -37.40 7.33
C ILE A 275 -0.52 -38.86 7.74
N ALA A 276 -1.11 -39.78 6.98
CA ALA A 276 -0.92 -41.20 7.23
C ALA A 276 0.56 -41.60 7.03
N PRO A 277 1.03 -42.71 7.64
CA PRO A 277 2.43 -43.15 7.50
C PRO A 277 2.89 -43.40 6.05
N ASP A 278 1.96 -43.63 5.13
CA ASP A 278 2.21 -43.80 3.69
C ASP A 278 2.25 -42.47 2.91
N GLY A 279 2.09 -41.33 3.60
CA GLY A 279 2.12 -39.98 3.04
C GLY A 279 0.78 -39.46 2.56
N THR A 280 -0.31 -40.22 2.73
CA THR A 280 -1.63 -39.81 2.23
C THR A 280 -2.27 -38.75 3.15
N PRO A 281 -2.78 -37.62 2.63
CA PRO A 281 -3.46 -36.62 3.45
C PRO A 281 -4.80 -37.12 3.99
N GLY A 282 -4.97 -37.01 5.30
CA GLY A 282 -6.19 -37.33 6.05
C GLY A 282 -7.04 -36.09 6.36
N ALA A 283 -7.78 -36.16 7.47
CA ALA A 283 -8.63 -35.06 7.90
C ALA A 283 -7.80 -33.83 8.32
N TYR A 284 -8.36 -32.63 8.14
CA TYR A 284 -7.78 -31.44 8.74
C TYR A 284 -7.87 -31.52 10.26
N ILE A 285 -6.75 -31.30 10.93
CA ILE A 285 -6.61 -31.34 12.39
C ILE A 285 -6.42 -29.95 13.02
N VAL A 286 -5.93 -28.97 12.25
CA VAL A 286 -5.78 -27.57 12.71
C VAL A 286 -6.31 -26.61 11.66
N ASN A 287 -7.18 -25.72 12.12
CA ASN A 287 -7.57 -24.50 11.44
C ASN A 287 -6.74 -23.31 11.96
N VAL A 288 -6.62 -22.28 11.14
CA VAL A 288 -6.10 -20.97 11.54
C VAL A 288 -7.21 -19.95 11.42
N GLU A 289 -7.53 -19.29 12.53
CA GLU A 289 -8.45 -18.17 12.59
C GLU A 289 -7.67 -16.85 12.61
N LEU A 290 -7.81 -16.03 11.56
CA LEU A 290 -7.23 -14.68 11.56
C LEU A 290 -8.07 -13.77 12.46
N GLY A 291 -7.44 -13.19 13.48
CA GLY A 291 -8.10 -12.30 14.44
C GLY A 291 -7.69 -10.84 14.33
N LYS A 292 -6.46 -10.56 13.86
CA LYS A 292 -5.88 -9.22 13.79
C LYS A 292 -5.12 -9.01 12.48
N MET A 293 -5.05 -7.76 12.06
CA MET A 293 -4.22 -7.31 10.93
C MET A 293 -3.53 -5.99 11.26
N ALA A 294 -2.35 -5.75 10.70
CA ALA A 294 -1.59 -4.51 10.86
C ALA A 294 -0.89 -4.13 9.55
N LEU A 295 -0.76 -2.83 9.29
CA LEU A 295 0.02 -2.32 8.16
C LEU A 295 1.47 -2.15 8.61
N VAL A 296 2.42 -2.54 7.78
CA VAL A 296 3.85 -2.33 8.04
C VAL A 296 4.53 -1.58 6.91
N ASN A 297 5.62 -0.90 7.25
CA ASN A 297 6.49 -0.14 6.35
C ASN A 297 5.74 0.94 5.54
N MET A 298 4.80 1.65 6.15
CA MET A 298 4.13 2.77 5.48
C MET A 298 5.12 3.92 5.34
N ASN A 299 5.33 4.45 4.13
CA ASN A 299 6.26 5.54 3.91
C ASN A 299 5.88 6.78 4.74
N ASN A 300 6.82 7.35 5.49
CA ASN A 300 6.54 8.54 6.31
C ASN A 300 6.53 9.84 5.49
N SER A 301 6.85 9.77 4.20
CA SER A 301 6.96 10.94 3.33
C SER A 301 6.49 10.67 1.90
N PHE A 302 6.00 11.70 1.23
CA PHE A 302 5.72 11.67 -0.20
C PHE A 302 5.87 13.08 -0.80
N TYR A 303 6.07 13.16 -2.11
CA TYR A 303 6.09 14.43 -2.81
C TYR A 303 4.67 14.96 -3.06
N TYR A 304 4.41 16.25 -2.78
CA TYR A 304 3.12 16.86 -3.06
C TYR A 304 2.73 16.76 -4.54
N LEU A 305 3.71 16.80 -5.45
CA LEU A 305 3.54 16.60 -6.88
C LEU A 305 4.22 15.29 -7.30
N ARG A 306 3.46 14.37 -7.91
CA ARG A 306 4.00 13.08 -8.37
C ARG A 306 5.13 13.28 -9.37
N ARG A 307 6.11 12.38 -9.33
CA ARG A 307 7.15 12.24 -10.34
C ARG A 307 7.21 10.81 -10.85
N VAL A 308 7.63 10.65 -12.10
CA VAL A 308 7.94 9.34 -12.68
C VAL A 308 9.29 9.37 -13.38
N SER A 309 10.01 8.26 -13.39
CA SER A 309 11.25 8.10 -14.15
C SER A 309 11.38 6.66 -14.65
N ASP A 310 12.36 6.41 -15.51
CA ASP A 310 12.55 5.08 -16.11
C ASP A 310 13.04 4.04 -15.09
N ASN A 311 13.62 4.48 -13.97
CA ASN A 311 14.22 3.61 -12.95
C ASN A 311 13.76 3.91 -11.52
N GLY A 312 12.84 4.86 -11.32
CA GLY A 312 12.31 5.23 -10.00
C GLY A 312 13.23 6.13 -9.20
N LEU A 313 14.39 6.53 -9.74
CA LEU A 313 15.28 7.50 -9.13
C LEU A 313 14.88 8.94 -9.52
N PRO A 314 15.22 9.95 -8.69
CA PRO A 314 14.86 11.35 -8.94
C PRO A 314 15.60 11.98 -10.12
N ALA A 315 16.74 11.42 -10.54
CA ALA A 315 17.47 11.91 -11.71
C ALA A 315 16.60 11.81 -12.97
N GLN A 316 16.49 12.90 -13.72
CA GLN A 316 15.69 13.01 -14.95
C GLN A 316 14.20 12.68 -14.78
N ALA A 317 13.67 12.72 -13.55
CA ALA A 317 12.27 12.46 -13.29
C ALA A 317 11.36 13.53 -13.92
N SER A 318 10.25 13.08 -14.49
CA SER A 318 9.22 13.91 -15.10
C SER A 318 8.14 14.26 -14.07
N LEU A 319 7.96 15.56 -13.82
CA LEU A 319 6.97 16.10 -12.87
C LEU A 319 5.54 15.97 -13.41
N CYS A 320 4.60 15.61 -12.52
CA CYS A 320 3.18 15.40 -12.80
C CYS A 320 2.96 14.61 -14.10
N SER A 321 3.73 13.56 -14.30
CA SER A 321 3.53 12.65 -15.42
C SER A 321 2.81 11.40 -14.91
N PRO A 322 1.93 10.81 -15.71
CA PRO A 322 1.18 9.63 -15.30
C PRO A 322 2.09 8.42 -15.16
N GLU A 323 1.74 7.56 -14.20
CA GLU A 323 2.24 6.19 -14.18
C GLU A 323 1.81 5.46 -15.46
N LYS A 324 2.71 4.65 -16.01
CA LYS A 324 2.46 3.74 -17.13
C LYS A 324 2.64 2.32 -16.61
N PRO A 325 1.64 1.44 -16.81
CA PRO A 325 1.76 0.04 -16.42
C PRO A 325 2.89 -0.63 -17.19
N TRP A 326 3.48 -1.68 -16.60
CA TRP A 326 4.49 -2.50 -17.25
C TRP A 326 3.85 -3.58 -18.11
N PHE A 327 4.02 -3.51 -19.44
CA PHE A 327 3.50 -4.53 -20.37
C PHE A 327 4.49 -4.89 -21.48
N THR A 328 4.38 -6.11 -22.00
CA THR A 328 5.12 -6.55 -23.20
C THR A 328 4.58 -5.87 -24.46
N ALA A 329 5.46 -5.24 -25.25
CA ALA A 329 5.05 -4.59 -26.50
C ALA A 329 4.48 -5.58 -27.52
N VAL A 330 3.36 -5.22 -28.19
CA VAL A 330 2.80 -6.03 -29.27
C VAL A 330 3.69 -5.94 -30.51
N GLY A 331 4.27 -7.08 -30.92
CA GLY A 331 5.02 -7.22 -32.18
C GLY A 331 6.54 -7.02 -32.09
N GLY A 332 7.11 -6.85 -30.89
CA GLY A 332 8.56 -6.90 -30.68
C GLY A 332 9.00 -8.34 -30.43
N GLY A 333 9.75 -8.93 -31.35
CA GLY A 333 10.64 -10.03 -30.98
C GLY A 333 11.67 -9.47 -30.00
N GLU A 334 11.80 -10.10 -28.83
CA GLU A 334 12.60 -9.71 -27.67
C GLU A 334 11.88 -8.84 -26.60
N THR A 335 11.89 -9.41 -25.39
CA THR A 335 11.31 -9.06 -24.08
C THR A 335 11.62 -7.65 -23.58
N HIS A 336 11.00 -6.62 -24.14
CA HIS A 336 11.08 -5.26 -23.58
C HIS A 336 9.74 -4.88 -22.94
N LEU A 337 9.67 -4.96 -21.61
CA LEU A 337 8.57 -4.38 -20.84
C LEU A 337 8.65 -2.85 -20.97
N ASN A 338 7.55 -2.20 -21.34
CA ASN A 338 7.44 -0.74 -21.35
C ASN A 338 6.58 -0.30 -20.16
N GLY A 339 7.10 0.62 -19.38
CA GLY A 339 6.43 1.20 -18.21
C GLY A 339 7.24 2.38 -17.68
N ASN A 340 6.89 2.89 -16.50
CA ASN A 340 7.75 3.79 -15.73
C ASN A 340 7.58 3.51 -14.25
N TYR A 341 8.50 4.03 -13.45
CA TYR A 341 8.43 3.97 -12.00
C TYR A 341 7.89 5.30 -11.47
N VAL A 342 7.03 5.23 -10.47
CA VAL A 342 6.75 6.39 -9.61
C VAL A 342 7.98 6.62 -8.72
N VAL A 343 8.38 7.89 -8.57
CA VAL A 343 9.58 8.25 -7.81
C VAL A 343 9.22 8.58 -6.37
N ASP A 344 9.71 7.74 -5.48
CA ASP A 344 9.61 7.89 -4.04
C ASP A 344 10.54 8.99 -3.48
N VAL A 345 10.18 9.61 -2.35
CA VAL A 345 11.06 10.57 -1.66
C VAL A 345 12.37 9.93 -1.22
N TRP A 346 12.31 8.66 -0.81
CA TRP A 346 13.43 7.88 -0.32
C TRP A 346 14.00 6.92 -1.36
N ALA A 347 13.75 7.19 -2.65
CA ALA A 347 14.21 6.31 -3.73
C ALA A 347 15.74 6.13 -3.73
N THR A 348 16.50 7.18 -3.43
CA THR A 348 17.98 7.09 -3.40
C THR A 348 18.45 6.16 -2.29
N GLU A 349 17.88 6.31 -1.10
CA GLU A 349 18.19 5.54 0.10
C GLU A 349 17.77 4.08 -0.06
N LYS A 350 16.55 3.83 -0.54
CA LYS A 350 16.06 2.48 -0.87
C LYS A 350 16.96 1.78 -1.89
N ASN A 351 17.40 2.50 -2.93
CA ASN A 351 18.29 1.93 -3.94
C ASN A 351 19.70 1.62 -3.40
N GLN A 352 20.18 2.37 -2.41
CA GLN A 352 21.46 2.09 -1.73
C GLN A 352 21.33 0.94 -0.72
N GLY A 353 20.15 0.76 -0.13
CA GLY A 353 19.88 -0.15 0.98
C GLY A 353 19.80 0.65 2.28
N ILE A 354 18.69 0.47 3.01
CA ILE A 354 18.47 1.13 4.30
C ILE A 354 18.90 0.19 5.41
N GLU A 355 19.80 0.64 6.29
CA GLU A 355 20.20 -0.12 7.48
C GLU A 355 18.99 -0.41 8.37
N THR A 356 18.90 -1.63 8.91
CA THR A 356 17.78 -2.09 9.76
C THR A 356 17.51 -1.15 10.94
N THR A 357 18.56 -0.60 11.55
CA THR A 357 18.47 0.33 12.68
C THR A 357 17.87 1.69 12.32
N LYS A 358 17.76 2.01 11.02
CA LYS A 358 17.26 3.30 10.50
C LYS A 358 15.89 3.20 9.86
N LEU A 359 15.26 2.03 9.80
CA LEU A 359 13.95 1.86 9.14
C LEU A 359 12.90 2.86 9.65
N SER A 360 12.86 3.14 10.95
CA SER A 360 11.93 4.11 11.55
C SER A 360 12.16 5.57 11.13
N GLU A 361 13.33 5.91 10.53
CA GLU A 361 13.58 7.26 9.99
C GLU A 361 12.82 7.51 8.67
N TYR A 362 12.42 6.43 7.99
CA TYR A 362 11.82 6.43 6.65
C TYR A 362 10.39 5.88 6.63
N PHE A 363 10.05 4.98 7.55
CA PHE A 363 8.77 4.30 7.57
C PHE A 363 8.07 4.42 8.92
N ASN A 364 6.77 4.67 8.86
CA ASN A 364 5.85 4.37 9.95
C ASN A 364 5.64 2.85 10.02
N TYR A 365 5.55 2.32 11.23
CA TYR A 365 5.27 0.90 11.50
C TYR A 365 6.29 -0.06 10.85
N PRO A 366 7.61 0.10 11.07
CA PRO A 366 8.59 -0.81 10.50
C PRO A 366 8.29 -2.26 10.93
N LEU A 367 8.36 -3.21 9.99
CA LEU A 367 8.17 -4.63 10.32
C LEU A 367 9.26 -5.09 11.30
N PHE A 368 10.49 -4.71 11.01
CA PHE A 368 11.68 -5.13 11.74
C PHE A 368 12.03 -4.17 12.88
N GLN A 369 12.43 -4.75 13.99
CA GLN A 369 13.11 -4.05 15.08
C GLN A 369 14.56 -3.70 14.69
N PRO A 370 15.24 -2.77 15.39
CA PRO A 370 16.63 -2.42 15.11
C PRO A 370 17.63 -3.59 15.16
N ASP A 371 17.30 -4.66 15.89
CA ASP A 371 18.10 -5.90 15.97
C ASP A 371 17.79 -6.92 14.85
N GLY A 372 16.88 -6.58 13.93
CA GLY A 372 16.44 -7.44 12.83
C GLY A 372 15.34 -8.43 13.19
N SER A 373 14.88 -8.47 14.45
CA SER A 373 13.78 -9.34 14.86
C SER A 373 12.41 -8.81 14.40
N ILE A 374 11.45 -9.72 14.26
CA ILE A 374 10.04 -9.39 14.02
C ILE A 374 9.27 -9.67 15.31
N ASP A 375 9.18 -8.66 16.18
CA ASP A 375 8.48 -8.76 17.46
C ASP A 375 7.53 -7.56 17.68
N ASN A 376 6.24 -7.85 17.83
CA ASN A 376 5.18 -6.89 18.14
C ASN A 376 4.49 -7.18 19.48
N THR A 377 5.22 -7.76 20.44
CA THR A 377 4.60 -8.43 21.59
C THR A 377 4.83 -7.71 22.91
N LYS A 378 5.90 -6.91 23.01
CA LYS A 378 6.16 -6.02 24.14
C LYS A 378 5.36 -4.72 24.03
N GLN A 379 5.26 -4.18 22.83
CA GLN A 379 4.53 -2.97 22.48
C GLN A 379 3.96 -3.14 21.08
N ASP A 380 2.75 -2.63 20.86
CA ASP A 380 2.16 -2.60 19.53
C ASP A 380 2.77 -1.45 18.72
N GLN A 381 3.81 -1.77 17.96
CA GLN A 381 4.48 -0.84 17.05
C GLN A 381 3.87 -0.83 15.65
N TRP A 382 2.96 -1.75 15.32
CA TRP A 382 2.36 -1.84 13.98
C TRP A 382 0.97 -1.20 13.88
N ASN A 383 0.47 -0.61 14.97
CA ASN A 383 -0.91 -0.11 15.08
C ASN A 383 -1.92 -1.20 14.65
N THR A 384 -1.98 -2.25 15.47
CA THR A 384 -2.71 -3.47 15.16
C THR A 384 -4.22 -3.27 15.29
N HIS A 385 -4.97 -3.72 14.29
CA HIS A 385 -6.43 -3.68 14.28
C HIS A 385 -7.03 -5.07 14.46
N LEU A 386 -8.15 -5.14 15.20
CA LEU A 386 -9.01 -6.31 15.19
C LEU A 386 -9.68 -6.44 13.83
N LEU A 387 -9.63 -7.64 13.24
CA LEU A 387 -10.31 -7.92 11.98
C LEU A 387 -11.83 -7.72 12.10
N SER A 388 -12.42 -8.04 13.24
CA SER A 388 -13.84 -7.79 13.51
C SER A 388 -14.20 -6.30 13.47
N THR A 389 -13.30 -5.42 13.93
CA THR A 389 -13.50 -3.96 13.85
C THR A 389 -13.40 -3.47 12.41
N VAL A 390 -12.43 -3.96 11.63
CA VAL A 390 -12.30 -3.63 10.21
C VAL A 390 -13.54 -4.10 9.43
N LEU A 391 -13.95 -5.35 9.64
CA LEU A 391 -15.09 -5.96 8.95
C LEU A 391 -16.45 -5.42 9.42
N GLY A 392 -16.52 -4.86 10.63
CA GLY A 392 -17.67 -4.11 11.13
C GLY A 392 -17.64 -2.62 10.76
N GLY A 393 -16.61 -2.19 10.02
CA GLY A 393 -16.39 -0.81 9.63
C GLY A 393 -17.24 -0.35 8.46
N GLU A 394 -16.83 0.78 7.88
CA GLU A 394 -17.53 1.46 6.80
C GLU A 394 -17.61 0.58 5.54
N GLU A 395 -18.82 0.36 5.05
CA GLU A 395 -19.08 -0.40 3.83
C GLU A 395 -18.54 0.27 2.59
N ASP A 396 -18.00 -0.54 1.69
CA ASP A 396 -17.67 -0.15 0.34
C ASP A 396 -18.57 -0.85 -0.70
N THR A 397 -19.88 -0.60 -0.58
CA THR A 397 -20.93 -1.39 -1.26
C THR A 397 -21.51 -0.76 -2.53
N ASP A 398 -21.01 0.38 -3.00
CA ASP A 398 -21.66 1.17 -4.07
C ASP A 398 -20.76 1.43 -5.28
N ASN A 399 -20.55 0.39 -6.09
CA ASN A 399 -19.77 0.50 -7.32
C ASN A 399 -20.31 -0.34 -8.47
N SER A 400 -20.15 0.17 -9.70
CA SER A 400 -20.50 -0.54 -10.94
C SER A 400 -19.83 -1.91 -11.07
N TRP A 401 -18.65 -2.09 -10.47
CA TRP A 401 -17.90 -3.33 -10.52
C TRP A 401 -18.40 -4.40 -9.54
N ASN A 402 -18.87 -4.03 -8.34
CA ASN A 402 -19.38 -4.97 -7.33
C ASN A 402 -20.91 -5.11 -7.33
N THR A 403 -21.55 -4.93 -8.50
CA THR A 403 -23.01 -5.03 -8.64
C THR A 403 -23.52 -6.39 -8.16
N GLY A 404 -24.54 -6.39 -7.29
CA GLY A 404 -25.11 -7.61 -6.71
C GLY A 404 -24.19 -8.32 -5.71
N ASN A 405 -23.20 -7.61 -5.18
CA ASN A 405 -22.21 -8.14 -4.24
C ASN A 405 -21.37 -9.30 -4.80
N LYS A 406 -21.09 -9.27 -6.11
CA LYS A 406 -20.38 -10.34 -6.82
C LYS A 406 -19.00 -10.64 -6.24
N TYR A 407 -18.30 -9.63 -5.74
CA TYR A 407 -16.93 -9.73 -5.25
C TYR A 407 -16.83 -9.64 -3.73
N GLY A 408 -17.96 -9.57 -3.02
CA GLY A 408 -18.05 -9.62 -1.56
C GLY A 408 -18.10 -8.25 -0.85
N ASP A 409 -18.32 -8.30 0.46
CA ASP A 409 -18.60 -7.15 1.33
C ASP A 409 -17.31 -6.44 1.78
N TYR A 410 -16.63 -5.76 0.87
CA TYR A 410 -15.46 -4.95 1.20
C TYR A 410 -15.80 -3.83 2.19
N ARG A 411 -14.88 -3.60 3.13
CA ARG A 411 -14.90 -2.50 4.10
C ARG A 411 -13.68 -1.63 3.92
N ILE A 412 -13.86 -0.32 4.03
CA ILE A 412 -12.73 0.62 4.03
C ILE A 412 -11.92 0.37 5.32
N TRP A 413 -10.67 -0.09 5.18
CA TRP A 413 -9.80 -0.30 6.31
C TRP A 413 -9.05 0.98 6.66
N ARG A 414 -8.19 1.48 5.76
CA ARG A 414 -7.38 2.68 6.01
C ARG A 414 -6.89 3.35 4.74
N TYR A 415 -6.41 4.58 4.89
CA TYR A 415 -5.63 5.29 3.88
C TYR A 415 -4.15 5.13 4.18
N VAL A 416 -3.34 5.19 3.13
CA VAL A 416 -1.89 4.98 3.19
C VAL A 416 -1.16 5.93 2.24
N THR A 417 0.03 6.35 2.63
CA THR A 417 0.93 7.11 1.76
C THR A 417 1.47 6.24 0.62
N GLU A 418 1.88 6.91 -0.46
CA GLU A 418 2.61 6.28 -1.55
C GLU A 418 3.95 5.72 -1.05
N ASN A 419 4.22 4.46 -1.37
CA ASN A 419 5.49 3.78 -1.09
C ASN A 419 5.90 2.99 -2.33
N THR A 420 6.88 3.51 -3.06
CA THR A 420 7.38 2.87 -4.28
C THR A 420 8.86 2.53 -4.14
N ILE A 421 9.29 1.53 -4.90
CA ILE A 421 10.64 0.99 -4.83
C ILE A 421 11.27 1.24 -6.21
N PRO A 422 12.43 1.91 -6.26
CA PRO A 422 13.12 2.14 -7.52
C PRO A 422 13.59 0.82 -8.13
N GLY A 423 13.79 0.79 -9.43
CA GLY A 423 14.57 -0.30 -10.04
C GLY A 423 16.01 -0.27 -9.52
N PRO A 424 16.72 -1.41 -9.44
CA PRO A 424 16.40 -2.75 -9.97
C PRO A 424 15.39 -3.56 -9.12
N VAL A 425 14.78 -4.58 -9.73
CA VAL A 425 13.65 -5.35 -9.12
C VAL A 425 14.02 -6.04 -7.81
N ASP A 426 15.28 -6.44 -7.64
CA ASP A 426 15.83 -7.08 -6.44
C ASP A 426 15.85 -6.18 -5.20
N ARG A 427 15.49 -4.90 -5.33
CA ARG A 427 15.26 -4.00 -4.19
C ARG A 427 13.88 -4.13 -3.57
N GLN A 428 12.96 -4.90 -4.15
CA GLN A 428 11.66 -5.17 -3.52
C GLN A 428 11.85 -6.24 -2.44
N VAL A 429 12.04 -5.77 -1.21
CA VAL A 429 12.40 -6.58 -0.03
C VAL A 429 11.57 -6.21 1.19
N ASN A 430 11.39 -7.19 2.07
CA ASN A 430 10.53 -7.14 3.25
C ASN A 430 10.76 -5.90 4.15
N GLY A 431 11.98 -5.36 4.18
CA GLY A 431 12.35 -4.24 5.04
C GLY A 431 11.75 -2.90 4.63
N ILE A 432 11.40 -2.71 3.36
CA ILE A 432 11.03 -1.39 2.82
C ILE A 432 9.68 -1.37 2.08
N THR A 433 9.12 -2.54 1.81
CA THR A 433 7.85 -2.70 1.09
C THR A 433 6.66 -2.57 2.04
N THR A 434 5.66 -1.75 1.66
CA THR A 434 4.42 -1.68 2.44
C THR A 434 3.72 -3.05 2.42
N GLY A 435 3.47 -3.60 3.60
CA GLY A 435 2.88 -4.92 3.77
C GLY A 435 1.77 -4.97 4.81
N ILE A 436 1.18 -6.14 4.97
CA ILE A 436 0.16 -6.46 5.95
C ILE A 436 0.58 -7.69 6.72
N VAL A 437 0.58 -7.57 8.05
CA VAL A 437 0.79 -8.69 8.96
C VAL A 437 -0.55 -9.16 9.48
N PHE A 438 -0.89 -10.43 9.24
CA PHE A 438 -2.05 -11.08 9.85
C PHE A 438 -1.61 -11.93 11.04
N LYS A 439 -2.33 -11.83 12.17
CA LYS A 439 -2.14 -12.72 13.32
C LYS A 439 -3.21 -13.79 13.33
N GLY A 440 -2.78 -15.05 13.20
CA GLY A 440 -3.63 -16.23 13.22
C GLY A 440 -3.58 -16.96 14.56
N LYS A 441 -4.73 -17.38 15.08
CA LYS A 441 -4.86 -18.32 16.20
C LYS A 441 -5.02 -19.74 15.65
N MET A 442 -4.23 -20.68 16.14
CA MET A 442 -4.44 -22.10 15.86
C MET A 442 -5.68 -22.58 16.61
N VAL A 443 -6.56 -23.30 15.92
CA VAL A 443 -7.79 -23.89 16.46
C VAL A 443 -7.86 -25.33 16.00
N ALA A 444 -7.85 -26.29 16.94
CA ALA A 444 -7.96 -27.69 16.57
C ALA A 444 -9.38 -28.02 16.11
N THR A 445 -9.49 -28.84 15.07
CA THR A 445 -10.77 -29.22 14.48
C THR A 445 -11.54 -30.19 15.38
N GLU A 446 -12.84 -30.34 15.13
CA GLU A 446 -13.65 -31.36 15.78
C GLU A 446 -13.12 -32.78 15.49
N ALA A 447 -12.57 -33.00 14.28
CA ALA A 447 -11.95 -34.27 13.91
C ALA A 447 -10.73 -34.58 14.79
N ALA A 448 -9.86 -33.60 15.05
CA ALA A 448 -8.73 -33.76 15.95
C ALA A 448 -9.18 -34.04 17.39
N ALA A 449 -10.17 -33.29 17.88
CA ALA A 449 -10.73 -33.48 19.22
C ALA A 449 -11.40 -34.86 19.40
N ALA A 450 -11.99 -35.41 18.34
CA ALA A 450 -12.62 -36.73 18.32
C ALA A 450 -11.68 -37.87 17.90
N SER A 451 -10.39 -37.60 17.70
CA SER A 451 -9.44 -38.60 17.21
C SER A 451 -9.29 -39.77 18.19
N THR A 452 -9.20 -40.99 17.64
CA THR A 452 -8.84 -42.19 18.41
C THR A 452 -7.37 -42.22 18.77
N ASP A 453 -6.52 -41.49 18.04
CA ASP A 453 -5.12 -41.30 18.38
C ASP A 453 -4.97 -40.35 19.58
N GLU A 454 -4.32 -40.83 20.64
CA GLU A 454 -4.20 -40.10 21.89
C GLU A 454 -3.32 -38.84 21.76
N ASP A 455 -2.26 -38.90 20.95
CA ASP A 455 -1.37 -37.76 20.73
C ASP A 455 -2.09 -36.64 19.96
N THR A 456 -2.89 -36.99 18.95
CA THR A 456 -3.72 -36.05 18.17
C THR A 456 -4.80 -35.41 19.03
N ARG A 457 -5.48 -36.19 19.87
CA ARG A 457 -6.48 -35.66 20.80
C ARG A 457 -5.85 -34.73 21.83
N HIS A 458 -4.69 -35.09 22.37
CA HIS A 458 -3.97 -34.23 23.31
C HIS A 458 -3.45 -32.95 22.65
N LEU A 459 -2.94 -33.02 21.42
CA LEU A 459 -2.59 -31.85 20.61
C LEU A 459 -3.81 -30.91 20.46
N ALA A 460 -5.00 -31.47 20.20
CA ALA A 460 -6.22 -30.68 20.09
C ALA A 460 -6.58 -29.95 21.39
N GLU A 461 -6.47 -30.63 22.53
CA GLU A 461 -6.68 -30.02 23.85
C GLU A 461 -5.67 -28.91 24.15
N VAL A 462 -4.41 -29.09 23.76
CA VAL A 462 -3.36 -28.09 23.96
C VAL A 462 -3.58 -26.87 23.05
N ILE A 463 -3.85 -27.08 21.76
CA ILE A 463 -4.12 -25.98 20.81
C ILE A 463 -5.34 -25.16 21.25
N ASN A 464 -6.44 -25.84 21.62
CA ASN A 464 -7.66 -25.17 22.08
C ASN A 464 -7.57 -24.67 23.53
N TYR A 465 -6.43 -24.88 24.19
CA TYR A 465 -6.16 -24.43 25.56
C TYR A 465 -7.14 -25.02 26.60
N THR A 466 -7.57 -26.27 26.39
CA THR A 466 -8.45 -27.04 27.29
C THR A 466 -7.72 -28.17 28.02
N ALA A 467 -6.46 -28.45 27.69
CA ALA A 467 -5.65 -29.46 28.36
C ALA A 467 -5.48 -29.16 29.85
N SER A 468 -5.50 -30.21 30.68
CA SER A 468 -5.18 -30.08 32.10
C SER A 468 -3.70 -29.72 32.31
N GLY A 469 -3.39 -28.86 33.29
CA GLY A 469 -2.02 -28.52 33.67
C GLY A 469 -1.37 -27.35 32.91
N LEU A 470 -2.09 -26.67 32.03
CA LEU A 470 -1.61 -25.44 31.38
C LEU A 470 -1.41 -24.33 32.41
N MET A 471 -0.22 -23.75 32.42
CA MET A 471 0.27 -22.80 33.42
C MET A 471 0.03 -21.33 33.06
N LYS A 472 -0.41 -21.03 31.83
CA LYS A 472 -0.50 -19.64 31.32
C LYS A 472 0.87 -18.98 31.34
N ASP A 473 1.84 -19.70 30.80
CA ASP A 473 3.24 -19.28 30.75
C ASP A 473 3.87 -19.91 29.50
N SER A 474 4.25 -19.08 28.53
CA SER A 474 4.82 -19.48 27.24
C SER A 474 6.03 -20.43 27.34
N TYR A 475 6.71 -20.45 28.49
CA TYR A 475 7.90 -21.26 28.72
C TYR A 475 7.65 -22.52 29.57
N LYS A 476 6.46 -22.64 30.18
CA LYS A 476 6.08 -23.80 30.99
C LYS A 476 4.94 -24.62 30.38
N ASP A 477 4.11 -23.97 29.57
CA ASP A 477 3.14 -24.66 28.74
C ASP A 477 3.85 -25.57 27.72
N PRO A 478 3.14 -26.57 27.15
CA PRO A 478 3.69 -27.41 26.09
C PRO A 478 4.26 -26.59 24.92
N ILE A 479 5.27 -27.15 24.25
CA ILE A 479 5.84 -26.59 23.03
C ILE A 479 5.38 -27.48 21.88
N ILE A 480 4.84 -26.88 20.83
CA ILE A 480 4.46 -27.58 19.61
C ILE A 480 5.60 -27.47 18.61
N TYR A 481 6.14 -28.60 18.19
CA TYR A 481 7.17 -28.72 17.17
C TYR A 481 6.53 -29.10 15.85
N MET A 482 6.93 -28.45 14.76
CA MET A 482 6.47 -28.79 13.42
C MET A 482 7.65 -29.23 12.55
N PHE A 483 7.47 -30.33 11.82
CA PHE A 483 8.42 -30.78 10.80
C PHE A 483 7.68 -31.47 9.65
N GLY A 484 7.95 -31.05 8.41
CA GLY A 484 7.32 -31.65 7.23
C GLY A 484 5.78 -31.65 7.27
N GLY A 485 5.17 -30.62 7.85
CA GLY A 485 3.71 -30.49 8.01
C GLY A 485 3.11 -31.23 9.22
N ASN A 486 3.86 -32.07 9.92
CA ASN A 486 3.38 -32.80 11.10
C ASN A 486 3.64 -32.01 12.40
N LEU A 487 2.74 -32.14 13.37
CA LEU A 487 2.81 -31.44 14.66
C LEU A 487 3.05 -32.41 15.83
N TYR A 488 3.91 -31.99 16.76
CA TYR A 488 4.26 -32.77 17.94
C TYR A 488 4.22 -31.89 19.20
N VAL A 489 3.41 -32.28 20.19
CA VAL A 489 3.15 -31.47 21.40
C VAL A 489 4.21 -31.63 22.51
N SER A 490 5.27 -32.41 22.24
CA SER A 490 6.43 -32.55 23.12
C SER A 490 7.66 -33.09 22.37
N TRP A 491 8.86 -32.88 22.90
CA TRP A 491 10.08 -33.48 22.34
C TRP A 491 10.10 -35.02 22.45
N PRO A 492 9.60 -35.65 23.53
CA PRO A 492 9.32 -37.08 23.54
C PRO A 492 8.42 -37.55 22.37
N ASN A 493 7.40 -36.77 22.00
CA ASN A 493 6.54 -37.10 20.85
C ASN A 493 7.32 -37.01 19.52
N VAL A 494 8.23 -36.03 19.38
CA VAL A 494 9.16 -35.95 18.23
C VAL A 494 10.01 -37.22 18.14
N ARG A 495 10.63 -37.67 19.25
CA ARG A 495 11.44 -38.91 19.27
C ARG A 495 10.61 -40.15 18.93
N LYS A 496 9.41 -40.26 19.49
CA LYS A 496 8.45 -41.33 19.16
C LYS A 496 8.14 -41.37 17.66
N ALA A 497 7.93 -40.21 17.05
CA ALA A 497 7.70 -40.09 15.61
C ALA A 497 8.92 -40.50 14.79
N VAL A 498 10.14 -40.09 15.19
CA VAL A 498 11.39 -40.56 14.54
C VAL A 498 11.48 -42.08 14.59
N LYS A 499 11.24 -42.70 15.75
CA LYS A 499 11.27 -44.16 15.89
C LYS A 499 10.25 -44.84 14.97
N ALA A 500 9.04 -44.30 14.87
CA ALA A 500 7.99 -44.86 14.03
C ALA A 500 8.35 -44.90 12.53
N VAL A 501 9.12 -43.92 12.04
CA VAL A 501 9.44 -43.81 10.59
C VAL A 501 10.86 -44.25 10.22
N ALA A 502 11.79 -44.22 11.18
CA ALA A 502 13.21 -44.46 10.92
C ALA A 502 13.76 -45.72 11.60
N TYR A 503 13.03 -46.38 12.49
CA TYR A 503 13.50 -47.61 13.14
C TYR A 503 12.79 -48.85 12.59
N ASN A 504 13.58 -49.85 12.19
CA ASN A 504 13.04 -51.13 11.77
C ASN A 504 13.13 -52.13 12.95
N GLU A 505 11.97 -52.46 13.53
CA GLU A 505 11.87 -53.34 14.71
C GLU A 505 12.38 -54.78 14.44
N GLU A 506 12.25 -55.28 13.21
CA GLU A 506 12.68 -56.66 12.87
C GLU A 506 14.20 -56.78 12.81
N THR A 507 14.85 -55.82 12.15
CA THR A 507 16.31 -55.79 11.94
C THR A 507 17.05 -55.07 13.07
N LYS A 508 16.33 -54.32 13.90
CA LYS A 508 16.86 -53.43 14.95
C LYS A 508 17.85 -52.40 14.40
N THR A 509 17.53 -51.84 13.23
CA THR A 509 18.38 -50.86 12.55
C THR A 509 17.68 -49.52 12.35
N TRP A 510 18.48 -48.44 12.35
CA TRP A 510 18.03 -47.07 12.11
C TRP A 510 18.32 -46.62 10.68
N SER A 511 17.31 -46.06 10.01
CA SER A 511 17.44 -45.32 8.76
C SER A 511 17.94 -43.89 9.05
N ARG A 512 19.25 -43.76 9.18
CA ARG A 512 19.93 -42.49 9.54
C ARG A 512 19.87 -41.41 8.46
N SER A 513 19.37 -41.75 7.27
CA SER A 513 19.14 -40.81 6.17
C SER A 513 17.69 -40.31 6.10
N HIS A 514 16.79 -40.79 6.96
CA HIS A 514 15.42 -40.31 6.97
C HIS A 514 15.39 -38.81 7.38
N PRO A 515 14.68 -37.91 6.68
CA PRO A 515 14.73 -36.47 6.96
C PRO A 515 14.43 -36.11 8.41
N LEU A 516 13.38 -36.69 9.00
CA LEU A 516 13.04 -36.47 10.41
C LEU A 516 14.12 -37.01 11.38
N TYR A 517 14.84 -38.09 11.02
CA TYR A 517 15.95 -38.58 11.82
C TYR A 517 17.09 -37.56 11.82
N VAL A 518 17.48 -37.09 10.63
CA VAL A 518 18.57 -36.10 10.47
C VAL A 518 18.24 -34.81 11.19
N ALA A 519 16.99 -34.33 11.10
CA ALA A 519 16.58 -33.11 11.79
C ALA A 519 16.69 -33.20 13.32
N VAL A 520 16.43 -34.38 13.89
CA VAL A 520 16.42 -34.57 15.34
C VAL A 520 17.80 -34.96 15.89
N TYR A 521 18.49 -35.88 15.23
CA TYR A 521 19.72 -36.52 15.72
C TYR A 521 20.98 -36.15 14.93
N GLY A 522 20.86 -35.38 13.84
CA GLY A 522 21.98 -35.03 12.98
C GLY A 522 22.59 -36.26 12.31
N THR A 523 23.92 -36.35 12.34
CA THR A 523 24.67 -37.49 11.78
C THR A 523 24.97 -38.59 12.81
N GLY A 524 24.66 -38.35 14.08
CA GLY A 524 25.01 -39.21 15.22
C GLY A 524 23.91 -40.18 15.65
N GLY A 525 24.20 -40.94 16.71
CA GLY A 525 23.29 -41.89 17.35
C GLY A 525 22.15 -41.24 18.14
N THR A 526 21.13 -42.04 18.46
CA THR A 526 19.96 -41.57 19.22
C THR A 526 20.24 -41.37 20.71
N GLY A 527 21.23 -42.09 21.24
CA GLY A 527 21.51 -42.20 22.68
C GLY A 527 20.51 -43.05 23.44
N GLU A 528 19.63 -43.78 22.74
CA GLU A 528 18.74 -44.77 23.34
C GLU A 528 19.45 -46.12 23.54
N GLU A 529 18.96 -46.91 24.49
CA GLU A 529 19.45 -48.28 24.71
C GLU A 529 19.30 -49.10 23.41
N GLY A 530 20.40 -49.62 22.90
CA GLY A 530 20.44 -50.36 21.63
C GLY A 530 21.05 -49.59 20.44
N ASP A 531 21.38 -48.30 20.58
CA ASP A 531 22.18 -47.56 19.61
C ASP A 531 23.55 -47.17 20.19
N ALA A 532 24.59 -47.94 19.84
CA ALA A 532 25.96 -47.71 20.31
C ALA A 532 26.70 -46.58 19.55
N SER A 533 26.06 -45.94 18.58
CA SER A 533 26.69 -44.88 17.77
C SER A 533 26.87 -43.61 18.61
N PRO A 534 27.99 -42.87 18.46
CA PRO A 534 28.20 -41.62 19.20
C PRO A 534 27.12 -40.60 18.82
N GLN A 535 26.57 -39.88 19.80
CA GLN A 535 25.60 -38.82 19.56
C GLN A 535 26.28 -37.61 18.91
N ASP A 536 25.52 -36.88 18.10
CA ASP A 536 25.94 -35.60 17.54
C ASP A 536 25.65 -34.49 18.57
N GLU A 537 26.70 -33.90 19.14
CA GLU A 537 26.60 -32.86 20.17
C GLU A 537 26.00 -31.53 19.67
N SER A 538 25.94 -31.35 18.35
CA SER A 538 25.31 -30.20 17.70
C SER A 538 23.83 -30.42 17.38
N SER A 539 23.35 -31.68 17.40
CA SER A 539 21.96 -32.02 17.06
C SER A 539 20.94 -31.37 18.00
N ALA A 540 19.75 -31.10 17.46
CA ALA A 540 18.61 -30.58 18.22
C ALA A 540 18.31 -31.46 19.45
N ASN A 541 18.37 -32.79 19.33
CA ASN A 541 18.14 -33.69 20.45
C ASN A 541 19.22 -33.56 21.54
N SER A 542 20.50 -33.41 21.18
CA SER A 542 21.55 -33.24 22.18
C SER A 542 21.41 -31.91 22.93
N LYS A 543 21.09 -30.83 22.21
CA LYS A 543 20.81 -29.53 22.81
C LYS A 543 19.57 -29.56 23.70
N TRP A 544 18.50 -30.22 23.25
CA TRP A 544 17.29 -30.40 24.04
C TRP A 544 17.56 -31.16 25.34
N ASN A 545 18.26 -32.29 25.29
CA ASN A 545 18.60 -33.08 26.48
C ASN A 545 19.51 -32.31 27.45
N THR A 546 20.32 -31.39 26.94
CA THR A 546 21.14 -30.51 27.78
C THR A 546 20.29 -29.47 28.47
N TRP A 547 19.34 -28.85 27.77
CA TRP A 547 18.37 -27.93 28.35
C TRP A 547 17.48 -28.64 29.40
N ASP A 548 16.97 -29.82 29.09
CA ASP A 548 16.13 -30.63 29.98
C ASP A 548 16.86 -31.04 31.28
N ARG A 549 18.13 -31.48 31.19
CA ARG A 549 18.97 -31.79 32.37
C ARG A 549 19.29 -30.59 33.24
N ASN A 550 19.16 -29.37 32.72
CA ASN A 550 19.32 -28.13 33.47
C ASN A 550 17.95 -27.54 33.86
N ASP A 551 16.98 -28.41 34.15
CA ASP A 551 15.63 -28.07 34.60
C ASP A 551 14.88 -27.11 33.66
N LYS A 552 15.22 -27.13 32.37
CA LYS A 552 14.70 -26.21 31.35
C LYS A 552 14.81 -24.74 31.75
N THR A 553 15.89 -24.37 32.43
CA THR A 553 16.15 -22.97 32.81
C THR A 553 16.11 -22.03 31.61
N LEU A 554 15.65 -20.80 31.84
CA LEU A 554 15.72 -19.70 30.87
C LEU A 554 17.02 -18.89 31.01
N GLU A 555 17.83 -19.20 32.03
CA GLU A 555 19.14 -18.58 32.25
C GLU A 555 20.22 -19.26 31.40
N GLY A 556 21.14 -18.45 30.86
CA GLY A 556 22.23 -18.95 30.00
C GLY A 556 21.77 -19.25 28.57
N SER A 557 22.55 -20.07 27.86
CA SER A 557 22.36 -20.33 26.42
C SER A 557 21.57 -21.60 26.10
N TYR A 558 21.21 -22.45 27.08
CA TYR A 558 20.70 -23.79 26.77
C TYR A 558 19.44 -23.79 25.90
N LEU A 559 18.49 -22.89 26.16
CA LEU A 559 17.29 -22.74 25.34
C LEU A 559 17.61 -22.16 23.96
N SER A 560 18.45 -21.13 23.87
CA SER A 560 18.85 -20.55 22.57
C SER A 560 19.63 -21.54 21.72
N ASP A 561 20.52 -22.32 22.33
CA ASP A 561 21.31 -23.36 21.66
C ASP A 561 20.39 -24.47 21.12
N PHE A 562 19.36 -24.85 21.87
CA PHE A 562 18.35 -25.78 21.39
C PHE A 562 17.51 -25.22 20.24
N ARG A 563 16.99 -24.00 20.39
CA ARG A 563 16.20 -23.33 19.34
C ARG A 563 16.99 -23.25 18.05
N GLN A 564 18.23 -22.76 18.10
CA GLN A 564 19.11 -22.67 16.94
C GLN A 564 19.32 -24.03 16.28
N ALA A 565 19.66 -25.07 17.05
CA ALA A 565 19.87 -26.41 16.49
C ALA A 565 18.59 -27.01 15.88
N ALA A 566 17.41 -26.70 16.42
CA ALA A 566 16.14 -27.13 15.89
C ALA A 566 15.74 -26.37 14.61
N THR A 567 15.90 -25.04 14.59
CA THR A 567 15.56 -24.23 13.42
C THR A 567 16.54 -24.43 12.27
N ASP A 568 17.84 -24.59 12.54
CA ASP A 568 18.85 -25.00 11.54
C ASP A 568 18.52 -26.35 10.89
N ALA A 569 17.82 -27.22 11.63
CA ALA A 569 17.33 -28.52 11.17
C ALA A 569 15.96 -28.46 10.48
N GLY A 570 15.37 -27.27 10.32
CA GLY A 570 14.06 -27.06 9.69
C GLY A 570 12.86 -27.39 10.60
N ILE A 571 13.06 -27.45 11.92
CA ILE A 571 11.97 -27.64 12.89
C ILE A 571 11.45 -26.27 13.33
N THR A 572 10.17 -26.02 13.10
CA THR A 572 9.49 -24.81 13.59
C THR A 572 8.97 -25.01 15.00
N ILE A 573 9.09 -23.99 15.85
CA ILE A 573 8.72 -24.05 17.27
C ILE A 573 7.57 -23.09 17.58
N TYR A 574 6.42 -23.61 17.98
CA TYR A 574 5.28 -22.80 18.43
C TYR A 574 5.12 -22.89 19.95
N GLN A 575 5.08 -21.72 20.58
CA GLN A 575 4.85 -21.58 22.02
C GLN A 575 3.51 -20.88 22.28
N SER A 576 2.88 -21.22 23.39
CA SER A 576 1.64 -20.55 23.81
C SER A 576 1.90 -19.06 24.07
N SER A 577 0.87 -18.24 23.97
CA SER A 577 0.90 -16.85 24.42
C SER A 577 -0.50 -16.35 24.73
N GLU A 578 -0.60 -15.29 25.52
CA GLU A 578 -1.84 -14.56 25.71
C GLU A 578 -2.00 -13.49 24.62
N ASP A 579 -3.11 -13.56 23.89
CA ASP A 579 -3.61 -12.40 23.15
C ASP A 579 -4.71 -11.73 23.98
N LYS A 580 -4.69 -10.40 24.07
CA LYS A 580 -5.67 -9.62 24.84
C LYS A 580 -7.12 -9.93 24.45
N ASP A 581 -7.38 -10.18 23.16
CA ASP A 581 -8.73 -10.37 22.61
C ASP A 581 -8.98 -11.85 22.28
N GLY A 582 -7.94 -12.59 21.90
CA GLY A 582 -8.00 -14.02 21.58
C GLY A 582 -7.80 -14.98 22.77
N GLY A 583 -7.35 -14.47 23.92
CA GLY A 583 -6.99 -15.24 25.11
C GLY A 583 -5.71 -16.07 24.95
N TRP A 584 -5.50 -17.03 25.85
CA TRP A 584 -4.40 -17.98 25.74
C TRP A 584 -4.59 -18.95 24.56
N GLY A 585 -3.48 -19.29 23.91
CA GLY A 585 -3.44 -20.23 22.78
C GLY A 585 -2.13 -20.13 22.00
N TYR A 586 -2.08 -20.78 20.85
CA TYR A 586 -0.92 -20.77 19.95
C TYR A 586 -1.20 -19.85 18.75
N TYR A 587 -0.27 -18.95 18.48
CA TYR A 587 -0.43 -17.91 17.48
C TYR A 587 0.76 -17.90 16.51
N CYS A 588 0.47 -17.53 15.26
CA CYS A 588 1.45 -17.35 14.20
C CYS A 588 1.14 -16.08 13.40
N TYR A 589 2.13 -15.62 12.64
CA TYR A 589 2.04 -14.47 11.75
C TYR A 589 2.08 -14.89 10.29
N TYR A 590 1.36 -14.15 9.45
CA TYR A 590 1.43 -14.25 8.00
C TYR A 590 1.76 -12.87 7.44
N TYR A 591 2.72 -12.82 6.52
CA TYR A 591 3.17 -11.58 5.90
C TYR A 591 2.69 -11.52 4.46
N TYR A 592 2.06 -10.41 4.08
CA TYR A 592 1.65 -10.12 2.71
C TYR A 592 2.26 -8.79 2.28
N TRP A 593 2.90 -8.76 1.12
CA TRP A 593 3.45 -7.56 0.52
C TRP A 593 2.50 -7.04 -0.55
N ASN A 594 2.20 -5.74 -0.53
CA ASN A 594 1.13 -5.21 -1.38
C ASN A 594 1.53 -5.21 -2.86
N ARG A 595 0.87 -6.07 -3.66
CA ARG A 595 1.07 -6.08 -5.12
C ARG A 595 0.32 -4.93 -5.79
N HIS A 596 0.95 -4.34 -6.81
CA HIS A 596 0.47 -3.24 -7.62
C HIS A 596 0.48 -3.60 -9.12
N ASN A 597 1.66 -3.87 -9.70
CA ASN A 597 1.79 -4.33 -11.09
C ASN A 597 2.17 -5.83 -11.13
N ASP A 598 1.27 -6.67 -10.65
CA ASP A 598 1.43 -8.13 -10.62
C ASP A 598 1.60 -8.69 -12.05
N ASN A 599 2.67 -9.46 -12.28
CA ASN A 599 2.94 -10.10 -13.56
C ASN A 599 2.20 -11.44 -13.71
N GLY A 600 1.59 -11.95 -12.63
CA GLY A 600 0.90 -13.24 -12.56
C GLY A 600 1.82 -14.46 -12.57
N VAL A 601 3.12 -14.28 -12.34
CA VAL A 601 4.15 -15.32 -12.37
C VAL A 601 4.79 -15.45 -10.99
N GLU A 602 4.27 -16.39 -10.19
CA GLU A 602 4.78 -16.70 -8.86
C GLU A 602 6.29 -17.02 -8.90
N GLY A 603 7.05 -16.45 -7.97
CA GLY A 603 8.50 -16.62 -7.89
C GLY A 603 9.33 -15.73 -8.83
N GLU A 604 8.71 -15.02 -9.77
CA GLU A 604 9.41 -14.10 -10.69
C GLU A 604 9.04 -12.65 -10.39
N MET A 605 9.97 -11.89 -9.83
CA MET A 605 9.73 -10.50 -9.44
C MET A 605 9.80 -9.52 -10.61
N ALA A 606 8.74 -8.72 -10.80
CA ALA A 606 8.62 -7.73 -11.87
C ALA A 606 8.82 -6.27 -11.41
N PRO A 607 9.08 -5.34 -12.36
CA PRO A 607 9.13 -3.89 -12.10
C PRO A 607 7.87 -3.33 -11.40
N MET A 608 8.06 -2.68 -10.25
CA MET A 608 6.98 -2.16 -9.39
C MET A 608 5.85 -3.16 -9.12
N GLU A 609 6.19 -4.43 -9.05
CA GLU A 609 5.24 -5.45 -8.65
C GLU A 609 4.73 -5.20 -7.24
N PHE A 610 5.63 -4.83 -6.32
CA PHE A 610 5.30 -4.47 -4.95
C PHE A 610 5.44 -2.96 -4.76
N ALA A 611 4.30 -2.29 -4.62
CA ALA A 611 4.24 -0.86 -4.45
C ALA A 611 2.90 -0.42 -3.87
N VAL A 612 2.85 0.81 -3.39
CA VAL A 612 1.63 1.56 -3.12
C VAL A 612 1.70 2.87 -3.88
N VAL A 613 0.91 3.02 -4.93
CA VAL A 613 0.81 4.25 -5.73
C VAL A 613 -0.44 5.05 -5.35
N ARG A 614 -0.29 6.38 -5.24
CA ARG A 614 -1.38 7.31 -4.89
C ARG A 614 -2.59 7.19 -5.83
N ASN A 615 -3.77 7.58 -5.34
CA ASN A 615 -5.05 7.59 -6.06
C ASN A 615 -5.47 6.21 -6.62
N ASN A 616 -5.02 5.13 -5.99
CA ASN A 616 -5.50 3.76 -6.20
C ASN A 616 -6.20 3.23 -4.94
N VAL A 617 -7.11 2.29 -5.13
CA VAL A 617 -7.73 1.49 -4.07
C VAL A 617 -7.34 0.03 -4.23
N TYR A 618 -6.76 -0.56 -3.18
CA TYR A 618 -6.35 -1.96 -3.13
C TYR A 618 -7.44 -2.77 -2.40
N LYS A 619 -8.05 -3.72 -3.11
CA LYS A 619 -9.15 -4.57 -2.61
C LYS A 619 -8.61 -5.91 -2.16
N LEU A 620 -8.39 -6.06 -0.85
CA LEU A 620 -7.66 -7.18 -0.29
C LEU A 620 -8.58 -8.24 0.34
N ALA A 621 -8.30 -9.50 0.07
CA ALA A 621 -8.97 -10.62 0.73
C ALA A 621 -8.02 -11.81 0.88
N VAL A 622 -7.83 -12.31 2.11
CA VAL A 622 -7.16 -13.60 2.31
C VAL A 622 -8.10 -14.69 1.84
N THR A 623 -7.73 -15.45 0.80
CA THR A 623 -8.60 -16.45 0.19
C THR A 623 -8.19 -17.88 0.54
N ASN A 624 -6.93 -18.10 0.90
CA ASN A 624 -6.41 -19.39 1.30
C ASN A 624 -5.20 -19.26 2.24
N ILE A 625 -5.02 -20.26 3.11
CA ILE A 625 -3.83 -20.48 3.93
C ILE A 625 -3.48 -21.96 3.81
N SER A 626 -2.30 -22.30 3.29
CA SER A 626 -1.91 -23.69 3.00
C SER A 626 -0.92 -24.30 3.98
N ARG A 627 -0.27 -23.48 4.84
CA ARG A 627 0.62 -23.95 5.91
C ARG A 627 0.54 -23.04 7.13
N LEU A 628 0.99 -23.51 8.29
CA LEU A 628 1.07 -22.65 9.48
C LEU A 628 2.08 -21.52 9.23
N GLY A 629 1.74 -20.31 9.67
CA GLY A 629 2.58 -19.13 9.51
C GLY A 629 3.80 -19.10 10.42
N HIS A 630 4.54 -18.00 10.34
CA HIS A 630 5.74 -17.75 11.13
C HIS A 630 5.42 -17.72 12.64
N PRO A 631 6.24 -18.38 13.49
CA PRO A 631 6.15 -18.22 14.94
C PRO A 631 6.21 -16.76 15.39
N ARG A 632 5.57 -16.47 16.51
CA ARG A 632 5.60 -15.14 17.14
C ARG A 632 6.99 -14.72 17.62
N ILE A 633 7.87 -15.69 17.88
CA ILE A 633 9.26 -15.49 18.30
C ILE A 633 10.12 -15.83 17.08
N SER A 634 10.82 -14.86 16.51
CA SER A 634 11.59 -15.06 15.27
C SER A 634 12.64 -16.18 15.39
N ASP A 635 13.30 -16.32 16.54
CA ASP A 635 14.30 -17.39 16.77
C ASP A 635 13.72 -18.81 16.72
N ASN A 636 12.40 -18.95 16.74
CA ASN A 636 11.71 -20.25 16.64
C ASN A 636 11.37 -20.62 15.19
N ASP A 637 11.68 -19.74 14.23
CA ASP A 637 11.33 -19.87 12.84
C ASP A 637 12.53 -20.33 12.00
N PRO A 638 12.47 -21.46 11.29
CA PRO A 638 13.53 -21.85 10.37
C PRO A 638 13.62 -20.94 9.14
N ASP A 639 12.53 -20.27 8.73
CA ASP A 639 12.55 -19.35 7.59
C ASP A 639 13.24 -18.02 7.94
N ASN A 640 13.07 -17.57 9.20
CA ASN A 640 13.61 -16.34 9.81
C ASN A 640 13.87 -15.19 8.82
N PRO A 641 12.82 -14.65 8.17
CA PRO A 641 12.99 -13.63 7.14
C PRO A 641 13.64 -12.37 7.75
N GLY A 642 14.69 -11.88 7.11
CA GLY A 642 15.34 -10.59 7.42
C GLY A 642 14.89 -9.44 6.52
N PRO A 643 15.37 -8.20 6.78
CA PRO A 643 15.02 -7.00 6.01
C PRO A 643 15.32 -7.08 4.50
N ASP A 644 16.38 -7.80 4.12
CA ASP A 644 16.79 -7.98 2.73
C ASP A 644 16.14 -9.21 2.06
N THR A 645 15.21 -9.88 2.75
CA THR A 645 14.46 -11.00 2.16
C THR A 645 13.61 -10.47 1.00
N PRO A 646 13.69 -11.07 -0.20
CA PRO A 646 12.85 -10.66 -1.33
C PRO A 646 11.36 -10.81 -1.04
N ASP A 647 10.56 -9.85 -1.53
CA ASP A 647 9.10 -9.86 -1.36
C ASP A 647 8.42 -11.04 -2.09
N GLU A 648 9.00 -11.48 -3.20
CA GLU A 648 8.53 -12.65 -3.97
C GLU A 648 9.35 -13.88 -3.59
N ARG A 649 8.69 -14.94 -3.13
CA ARG A 649 9.29 -16.26 -2.89
C ARG A 649 8.40 -17.33 -3.48
N GLY A 650 9.02 -18.39 -4.01
CA GLY A 650 8.29 -19.52 -4.61
C GLY A 650 7.52 -20.40 -3.61
N ASP A 651 7.63 -20.16 -2.31
CA ASP A 651 6.93 -20.90 -1.25
C ASP A 651 5.71 -20.14 -0.72
N ILE A 652 4.75 -19.83 -1.60
CA ILE A 652 3.54 -19.08 -1.24
C ILE A 652 2.61 -19.96 -0.38
N TYR A 653 2.38 -19.50 0.86
CA TYR A 653 1.50 -20.20 1.81
C TYR A 653 0.30 -19.38 2.31
N LEU A 654 0.30 -18.09 2.05
CA LEU A 654 -0.84 -17.18 2.23
C LEU A 654 -1.26 -16.69 0.85
N THR A 655 -2.49 -16.97 0.43
CA THR A 655 -3.03 -16.44 -0.83
C THR A 655 -3.91 -15.24 -0.53
N VAL A 656 -3.48 -14.07 -0.99
CA VAL A 656 -4.25 -12.83 -0.91
C VAL A 656 -4.69 -12.43 -2.30
N SER A 657 -6.00 -12.31 -2.50
CA SER A 657 -6.55 -11.67 -3.69
C SER A 657 -6.40 -10.17 -3.52
N VAL A 658 -5.83 -9.51 -4.53
CA VAL A 658 -5.75 -8.05 -4.62
C VAL A 658 -6.28 -7.60 -5.97
N ASP A 659 -7.24 -6.67 -5.95
CA ASP A 659 -7.60 -5.89 -7.14
C ASP A 659 -7.16 -4.45 -6.93
N VAL A 660 -6.43 -3.89 -7.90
CA VAL A 660 -6.02 -2.49 -7.91
C VAL A 660 -6.99 -1.70 -8.78
N LEU A 661 -7.69 -0.73 -8.18
CA LEU A 661 -8.71 0.06 -8.86
C LEU A 661 -8.34 1.55 -8.85
N PRO A 662 -8.42 2.24 -10.01
CA PRO A 662 -8.34 3.70 -10.03
C PRO A 662 -9.44 4.31 -9.16
N TRP A 663 -9.07 5.26 -8.30
CA TRP A 663 -9.98 5.92 -7.37
C TRP A 663 -10.57 7.20 -7.97
N VAL A 664 -11.85 7.16 -8.34
CA VAL A 664 -12.53 8.19 -9.13
C VAL A 664 -13.70 8.83 -8.38
N VAL A 665 -14.27 9.89 -8.97
CA VAL A 665 -15.53 10.50 -8.54
C VAL A 665 -16.67 10.01 -9.44
N ARG A 666 -17.86 9.84 -8.85
CA ARG A 666 -19.06 9.39 -9.56
C ARG A 666 -19.36 10.28 -10.78
N VAL A 667 -19.77 9.64 -11.88
CA VAL A 667 -20.35 10.32 -13.05
C VAL A 667 -21.88 10.26 -12.96
N ASN A 668 -22.51 11.34 -12.51
CA ASN A 668 -23.97 11.47 -12.59
C ASN A 668 -24.35 11.95 -13.99
N ASN A 669 -24.52 11.03 -14.94
CA ASN A 669 -25.17 11.31 -16.23
C ASN A 669 -26.68 11.13 -16.03
N ILE A 670 -27.35 12.15 -15.50
CA ILE A 670 -28.81 12.26 -15.62
C ILE A 670 -29.06 13.16 -16.82
N ASP A 671 -29.47 12.57 -17.93
CA ASP A 671 -30.07 13.32 -19.04
C ASP A 671 -31.40 13.89 -18.52
N PHE A 672 -31.50 15.22 -18.44
CA PHE A 672 -32.75 15.92 -18.16
C PHE A 672 -33.54 16.19 -19.44
#